data_AF-A0A2A3E8A9-F1
#
_entry.id   AF-A0A2A3E8A9-F1
#
_cell.length_a   1.000
_cell.length_b   1.000
_cell.length_c   1.000
_cell.angle_alpha   90.00
_cell.angle_beta   90.00
_cell.angle_gamma   90.00
#
_symmetry.space_group_name_H-M   'P 1'
#
loop_
_entity.id
_entity.type
_entity.pdbx_description
1 polymer ?
#
loop_
_entity_poly.entity_id
_entity_poly.type
_entity_poly.pdbx_seq_one_letter_code
_entity_poly.pdbx_strand_id
1 'polypeptide(L)'
;MAASKPPEMNYTCEICGLEGFNDEEMRSHMVFYHLQGAANCPFCDLGEISPTEMLTHVNSAHLDYLTPSTPESDMMAFIDDDSLVDDRRHDECRGPCPSPTMSPSPPLLQNGWSSSFSPRAKQQQEILKSEPQIPSSNMNNNNNNNNIGNVNNVIEGAAGHGSPLRSGLNLQLRSHASPKLPVQECPMCPYSSDNPSRLEEHINRQHFDLTSPSFPPESPPSRDGVFNCPLCITSFPNSSDLELHVNIEHKDILSPANGAASQTAQATIGSDTPACPVCFSTSFKSNDELTAHIEEHFSKKCTPSPITPDLSTDRMLAKDMERLEKELRKLREQREFELLRAQYGMDNQGNFREQSVTNMQRAVYSGEMTIADYYERQTELRVAESSGIDDGSSCTRGLVPKIRAVSQACSNVLSTWMCSTVDHYATTYGDKGWGCGYRNLQMLISSLLQHTGYNELVYKAWNSGLDSGSSTKNPLRSSIPSISRLQKMIEWAWAQGFDTQGAEQLGGKLVNTRKWIGPTEVVILLSSLRIKCQLIDFYTPTNSDGGHPEMFNWVLQYFQRCDDFKPPLYLQHQGHSRTIIGVEQLRDGSITMLVLDPSHSPPQMAQFNNTSSALGAMRLVRKSIAAMKARQYQVVAVTGIMETDLEYHESKVLRLIRVPQDR
;
A
#
# COMPACT_ATOMS: atom_id res chain seq x y z
N MET A 1 -35.85 55.67 -11.81
CA MET A 1 -35.82 54.79 -10.62
C MET A 1 -34.43 54.21 -10.54
N ALA A 2 -33.64 54.64 -9.56
CA ALA A 2 -32.25 54.22 -9.37
C ALA A 2 -32.21 52.87 -8.64
N ALA A 3 -31.34 51.97 -9.10
CA ALA A 3 -31.11 50.66 -8.50
C ALA A 3 -30.32 50.80 -7.19
N SER A 4 -30.82 50.19 -6.12
CA SER A 4 -30.18 50.11 -4.80
C SER A 4 -29.00 49.13 -4.80
N LYS A 5 -27.80 49.60 -4.42
CA LYS A 5 -26.63 48.76 -4.13
C LYS A 5 -26.89 47.84 -2.90
N PRO A 6 -26.30 46.63 -2.84
CA PRO A 6 -26.34 45.78 -1.66
C PRO A 6 -25.51 46.38 -0.51
N PRO A 7 -25.81 46.04 0.76
CA PRO A 7 -25.11 46.60 1.93
C PRO A 7 -23.68 46.05 2.00
N GLU A 8 -22.70 46.96 2.15
CA GLU A 8 -21.30 46.62 2.43
C GLU A 8 -21.22 45.99 3.84
N MET A 9 -20.69 44.76 3.92
CA MET A 9 -20.45 44.05 5.17
C MET A 9 -19.05 44.40 5.68
N ASN A 10 -18.99 44.87 6.92
CA ASN A 10 -17.74 45.21 7.60
C ASN A 10 -17.33 44.06 8.51
N TYR A 11 -16.08 43.62 8.38
CA TYR A 11 -15.47 42.54 9.15
C TYR A 11 -14.58 43.09 10.26
N THR A 12 -14.48 42.32 11.34
CA THR A 12 -13.59 42.58 12.48
C THR A 12 -12.53 41.49 12.55
N CYS A 13 -11.26 41.87 12.63
CA CYS A 13 -10.15 40.93 12.78
C CYS A 13 -10.13 40.35 14.20
N GLU A 14 -10.39 39.06 14.34
CA GLU A 14 -10.45 38.39 15.65
C GLU A 14 -9.08 38.19 16.31
N ILE A 15 -7.97 38.42 15.59
CA ILE A 15 -6.60 38.26 16.12
C ILE A 15 -6.13 39.56 16.82
N CYS A 16 -6.43 40.73 16.26
CA CYS A 16 -6.01 42.02 16.81
C CYS A 16 -7.16 42.94 17.25
N GLY A 17 -8.41 42.56 16.98
CA GLY A 17 -9.62 43.30 17.36
C GLY A 17 -9.91 44.55 16.52
N LEU A 18 -9.23 44.75 15.38
CA LEU A 18 -9.46 45.90 14.50
C LEU A 18 -10.74 45.69 13.66
N GLU A 19 -11.64 46.68 13.66
CA GLU A 19 -12.93 46.63 12.97
C GLU A 19 -12.96 47.56 11.75
N GLY A 20 -13.87 47.28 10.79
CA GLY A 20 -14.17 48.18 9.69
C GLY A 20 -13.54 47.79 8.35
N PHE A 21 -13.10 46.54 8.19
CA PHE A 21 -12.54 46.04 6.93
C PHE A 21 -13.64 45.54 6.00
N ASN A 22 -13.54 45.83 4.71
CA ASN A 22 -14.25 45.04 3.71
C ASN A 22 -13.51 43.70 3.41
N ASP A 23 -14.12 42.82 2.62
CA ASP A 23 -13.56 41.49 2.32
C ASP A 23 -12.13 41.52 1.78
N GLU A 24 -11.79 42.52 0.96
CA GLU A 24 -10.47 42.64 0.33
C GLU A 24 -9.43 43.23 1.28
N GLU A 25 -9.86 44.18 2.11
CA GLU A 25 -9.04 44.77 3.16
C GLU A 25 -8.75 43.81 4.30
N MET A 26 -9.71 42.94 4.66
CA MET A 26 -9.51 41.90 5.67
C MET A 26 -8.47 40.87 5.22
N ARG A 27 -8.54 40.43 3.95
CA ARG A 27 -7.54 39.53 3.35
C ARG A 27 -6.16 40.19 3.33
N SER A 28 -6.08 41.44 2.89
CA SER A 28 -4.83 42.19 2.90
C SER A 28 -4.29 42.38 4.32
N HIS A 29 -5.16 42.69 5.28
CA HIS A 29 -4.80 42.84 6.69
C HIS A 29 -4.24 41.53 7.28
N MET A 30 -4.87 40.40 7.02
CA MET A 30 -4.37 39.08 7.42
C MET A 30 -2.98 38.80 6.82
N VAL A 31 -2.80 39.11 5.54
CA VAL A 31 -1.53 38.89 4.82
C VAL A 31 -0.43 39.78 5.38
N PHE A 32 -0.67 41.09 5.52
CA PHE A 32 0.37 42.06 5.88
C PHE A 32 0.70 42.11 7.39
N TYR A 33 -0.26 41.85 8.27
CA TYR A 33 -0.09 42.04 9.72
C TYR A 33 0.00 40.74 10.53
N HIS A 34 -0.43 39.60 9.96
CA HIS A 34 -0.39 38.31 10.64
C HIS A 34 0.44 37.24 9.91
N LEU A 35 0.52 37.30 8.57
CA LEU A 35 1.31 36.36 7.76
C LEU A 35 2.70 36.89 7.39
N GLN A 36 2.87 38.21 7.24
CA GLN A 36 4.16 38.81 6.87
C GLN A 36 5.06 38.97 8.10
N GLY A 37 6.02 38.04 8.25
CA GLY A 37 7.03 38.06 9.31
C GLY A 37 7.00 36.91 10.31
N ALA A 38 6.06 35.95 10.18
CA ALA A 38 5.96 34.80 11.09
C ALA A 38 6.15 33.45 10.39
N ALA A 39 7.02 33.38 9.38
CA ALA A 39 7.38 32.13 8.74
C ALA A 39 8.72 31.66 9.30
N ASN A 40 8.67 30.91 10.39
CA ASN A 40 9.83 30.17 10.90
C ASN A 40 10.00 28.89 10.08
N CYS A 41 11.24 28.54 9.79
CA CYS A 41 11.59 27.26 9.19
C CYS A 41 11.06 26.13 10.11
N PRO A 42 10.37 25.11 9.59
CA PRO A 42 9.85 24.02 10.43
C PRO A 42 10.94 23.09 10.99
N PHE A 43 12.18 23.25 10.53
CA PHE A 43 13.30 22.32 10.76
C PHE A 43 14.48 22.98 11.51
N CYS A 44 14.45 24.29 11.71
CA CYS A 44 15.44 25.04 12.49
C CYS A 44 14.87 26.41 12.94
N ASP A 45 15.62 27.13 13.78
CA ASP A 45 15.18 28.42 14.35
C ASP A 45 15.28 29.61 13.37
N LEU A 46 15.34 29.34 12.06
CA LEU A 46 15.50 30.38 11.03
C LEU A 46 14.14 31.00 10.70
N GLY A 47 13.90 32.25 11.12
CA GLY A 47 12.66 33.00 10.90
C GLY A 47 12.85 34.22 10.00
N GLU A 48 11.74 34.88 9.67
CA GLU A 48 11.69 36.16 8.93
C GLU A 48 12.20 36.12 7.47
N ILE A 49 12.03 35.01 6.75
CA ILE A 49 12.39 34.91 5.33
C ILE A 49 11.16 34.76 4.42
N SER A 50 11.27 35.20 3.17
CA SER A 50 10.16 35.10 2.21
C SER A 50 9.85 33.63 1.85
N PRO A 51 8.62 33.28 1.41
CA PRO A 51 8.28 31.91 1.03
C PRO A 51 9.19 31.32 -0.07
N THR A 52 9.66 32.16 -1.00
CA THR A 52 10.63 31.80 -2.04
C THR A 52 12.02 31.50 -1.48
N GLU A 53 12.48 32.29 -0.51
CA GLU A 53 13.77 32.07 0.16
C GLU A 53 13.71 30.86 1.09
N MET A 54 12.55 30.59 1.70
CA MET A 54 12.31 29.41 2.51
C MET A 54 12.39 28.13 1.70
N LEU A 55 11.80 28.11 0.50
CA LEU A 55 11.89 26.95 -0.39
C LEU A 55 13.35 26.67 -0.79
N THR A 56 14.14 27.72 -1.05
CA THR A 56 15.57 27.55 -1.34
C THR A 56 16.38 27.14 -0.11
N HIS A 57 16.07 27.67 1.08
CA HIS A 57 16.72 27.32 2.34
C HIS A 57 16.46 25.87 2.72
N VAL A 58 15.20 25.44 2.67
CA VAL A 58 14.80 24.07 2.99
C VAL A 58 15.45 23.06 2.04
N ASN A 59 15.48 23.36 0.73
CA ASN A 59 16.10 22.51 -0.30
C ASN A 59 17.65 22.54 -0.29
N SER A 60 18.30 23.37 0.54
CA SER A 60 19.77 23.45 0.61
C SER A 60 20.34 23.11 1.98
N ALA A 61 19.65 23.46 3.06
CA ALA A 61 20.11 23.30 4.44
C ALA A 61 19.54 22.04 5.13
N HIS A 62 18.44 21.48 4.62
CA HIS A 62 17.76 20.32 5.22
C HIS A 62 17.65 19.13 4.27
N LEU A 63 18.43 19.12 3.18
CA LEU A 63 18.46 18.01 2.22
C LEU A 63 18.92 16.70 2.90
N ASP A 64 19.88 16.78 3.83
CA ASP A 64 20.48 15.60 4.48
C ASP A 64 19.55 14.96 5.55
N TYR A 65 18.65 15.74 6.15
CA TYR A 65 17.62 15.21 7.07
C TYR A 65 16.54 14.36 6.36
N LEU A 66 16.53 14.38 5.01
CA LEU A 66 15.54 13.72 4.16
C LEU A 66 16.05 12.45 3.48
N THR A 67 17.32 12.10 3.72
CA THR A 67 17.78 10.72 3.62
C THR A 67 18.04 10.23 5.04
N PRO A 68 17.01 9.76 5.78
CA PRO A 68 17.29 8.66 6.67
C PRO A 68 17.85 7.57 5.75
N SER A 69 19.14 7.28 5.87
CA SER A 69 19.61 5.93 5.66
C SER A 69 18.72 5.08 6.55
N THR A 70 17.65 4.53 5.96
CA THR A 70 16.95 3.43 6.58
C THR A 70 18.03 2.37 6.80
N PRO A 71 18.09 1.71 7.95
CA PRO A 71 18.96 0.55 8.11
C PRO A 71 18.64 -0.55 7.08
N GLU A 72 17.55 -0.43 6.33
CA GLU A 72 17.19 -1.27 5.19
C GLU A 72 18.01 -0.99 3.92
N SER A 73 18.54 0.22 3.70
CA SER A 73 19.35 0.53 2.51
C SER A 73 20.81 0.08 2.67
N ASP A 74 21.38 0.16 3.88
CA ASP A 74 22.75 -0.32 4.13
C ASP A 74 22.81 -1.84 4.35
N MET A 75 21.69 -2.50 4.68
CA MET A 75 21.66 -3.96 4.83
C MET A 75 21.40 -4.70 3.49
N MET A 76 21.00 -3.99 2.43
CA MET A 76 20.87 -4.55 1.07
C MET A 76 22.13 -4.40 0.21
N ALA A 77 23.15 -3.66 0.68
CA ALA A 77 24.43 -3.49 -0.05
C ALA A 77 25.55 -4.41 0.45
N PHE A 78 25.25 -5.39 1.32
CA PHE A 78 26.24 -6.31 1.91
C PHE A 78 25.89 -7.80 1.73
N ILE A 79 25.01 -8.15 0.79
CA ILE A 79 24.67 -9.56 0.48
C ILE A 79 25.05 -9.92 -0.97
N ASP A 80 26.18 -9.41 -1.47
CA ASP A 80 26.81 -9.89 -2.70
C ASP A 80 28.33 -9.69 -2.62
N ASP A 81 29.00 -10.35 -1.67
CA ASP A 81 30.41 -10.72 -1.83
C ASP A 81 30.77 -11.84 -0.85
N ASP A 82 30.48 -13.08 -1.24
CA ASP A 82 31.00 -14.27 -0.57
C ASP A 82 32.07 -14.90 -1.47
N SER A 83 33.22 -14.25 -1.52
CA SER A 83 34.47 -14.89 -1.93
C SER A 83 35.63 -14.25 -1.20
N LEU A 84 36.25 -15.00 -0.28
CA LEU A 84 37.69 -15.25 -0.19
C LEU A 84 38.09 -15.84 1.17
N VAL A 85 38.38 -17.15 1.12
CA VAL A 85 39.53 -17.84 1.73
C VAL A 85 40.36 -17.14 2.83
N ASP A 86 40.37 -17.80 3.99
CA ASP A 86 41.55 -18.26 4.75
C ASP A 86 42.87 -17.47 4.55
N ASP A 87 43.26 -16.66 5.55
CA ASP A 87 44.65 -16.68 6.01
C ASP A 87 44.77 -16.24 7.49
N ARG A 88 45.45 -17.08 8.27
CA ARG A 88 45.88 -16.77 9.64
C ARG A 88 47.23 -16.08 9.56
N ARG A 89 47.41 -14.95 10.27
CA ARG A 89 48.66 -14.65 11.01
C ARG A 89 48.54 -13.37 11.85
N HIS A 90 48.79 -13.54 13.15
CA HIS A 90 49.52 -12.68 14.09
C HIS A 90 49.43 -11.14 13.93
N ASP A 91 48.85 -10.46 14.92
CA ASP A 91 49.68 -9.64 15.83
C ASP A 91 48.96 -9.34 17.16
N GLU A 92 49.72 -9.37 18.25
CA GLU A 92 49.29 -9.05 19.61
C GLU A 92 49.35 -7.52 19.83
N CYS A 93 48.37 -6.93 20.55
CA CYS A 93 48.63 -6.15 21.78
C CYS A 93 47.43 -5.30 22.27
N ARG A 94 47.03 -5.59 23.52
CA ARG A 94 46.58 -4.70 24.62
C ARG A 94 45.35 -3.76 24.47
N GLY A 95 44.33 -4.09 25.27
CA GLY A 95 43.83 -3.21 26.35
C GLY A 95 42.39 -2.66 26.20
N PRO A 96 41.59 -2.53 27.28
CA PRO A 96 40.14 -2.83 27.23
C PRO A 96 39.20 -1.60 27.20
N CYS A 97 38.04 -1.79 26.56
CA CYS A 97 36.87 -0.91 26.59
C CYS A 97 36.04 -1.06 27.88
N PRO A 98 35.40 0.01 28.40
CA PRO A 98 34.35 -0.10 29.40
C PRO A 98 32.93 0.12 28.82
N SER A 99 31.99 -0.71 29.28
CA SER A 99 30.55 -0.64 29.03
C SER A 99 29.84 0.47 29.84
N PRO A 100 28.67 1.00 29.42
CA PRO A 100 27.80 1.77 30.29
C PRO A 100 26.49 1.03 30.66
N THR A 101 26.11 1.14 31.94
CA THR A 101 24.83 0.69 32.52
C THR A 101 24.08 1.89 33.12
N MET A 102 22.76 1.77 33.25
CA MET A 102 21.70 2.75 33.53
C MET A 102 21.70 3.48 34.92
N SER A 103 21.33 4.79 34.90
CA SER A 103 20.46 5.62 35.80
C SER A 103 20.75 5.75 37.33
N PRO A 104 20.13 6.68 38.14
CA PRO A 104 19.13 7.78 37.93
C PRO A 104 19.45 9.17 38.63
N SER A 105 18.47 10.11 38.59
CA SER A 105 18.33 11.56 39.02
C SER A 105 18.55 11.93 40.52
N PRO A 106 18.19 13.14 41.08
CA PRO A 106 18.06 14.57 40.65
C PRO A 106 18.83 15.58 41.60
N PRO A 107 18.64 16.93 41.55
CA PRO A 107 17.77 17.61 42.55
C PRO A 107 17.10 18.97 42.16
N LEU A 108 16.21 19.41 43.06
CA LEU A 108 15.38 20.64 43.17
C LEU A 108 16.08 21.85 43.82
N LEU A 109 15.53 23.07 43.60
CA LEU A 109 15.33 24.25 44.50
C LEU A 109 14.85 25.44 43.61
N GLN A 110 13.64 26.02 43.64
CA GLN A 110 12.71 26.65 44.62
C GLN A 110 12.90 28.18 44.85
N ASN A 111 11.75 28.89 44.78
CA ASN A 111 11.38 30.29 45.14
C ASN A 111 11.32 31.28 43.95
N GLY A 112 10.30 32.13 43.73
CA GLY A 112 9.03 32.42 44.42
C GLY A 112 8.57 33.88 44.14
N TRP A 113 7.27 34.08 43.81
CA TRP A 113 6.45 35.33 43.87
C TRP A 113 6.75 36.48 42.88
N SER A 114 5.86 37.40 42.48
CA SER A 114 4.40 37.58 42.38
C SER A 114 4.16 38.96 41.72
N SER A 115 3.07 39.09 40.94
CA SER A 115 2.24 40.30 40.73
C SER A 115 2.75 41.52 39.92
N SER A 116 2.09 41.70 38.77
CA SER A 116 1.38 42.89 38.24
C SER A 116 1.82 44.32 38.61
N PHE A 117 2.01 45.18 37.60
CA PHE A 117 1.31 46.47 37.35
C PHE A 117 2.12 47.36 36.36
N SER A 118 1.47 47.77 35.25
CA SER A 118 1.81 48.98 34.45
C SER A 118 1.40 50.26 35.23
N PRO A 119 1.62 51.55 34.81
CA PRO A 119 1.91 52.06 33.46
C PRO A 119 2.80 53.36 33.31
N ARG A 120 3.04 53.75 32.04
CA ARG A 120 3.02 55.13 31.46
C ARG A 120 4.27 56.07 31.45
N ALA A 121 4.74 56.28 30.21
CA ALA A 121 5.12 57.52 29.47
C ALA A 121 6.18 58.54 29.95
N LYS A 122 7.10 58.89 29.03
CA LYS A 122 7.38 60.22 28.40
C LYS A 122 8.67 60.13 27.55
N GLN A 123 8.65 60.54 26.27
CA GLN A 123 9.22 61.81 25.70
C GLN A 123 10.74 61.93 25.95
N GLN A 124 11.66 62.27 25.02
CA GLN A 124 11.66 63.20 23.88
C GLN A 124 13.09 63.19 23.28
N GLN A 125 13.30 63.37 21.97
CA GLN A 125 14.20 64.40 21.36
C GLN A 125 14.53 64.16 19.87
N GLU A 126 14.52 65.28 19.14
CA GLU A 126 14.76 65.50 17.71
C GLU A 126 16.24 65.42 17.30
N ILE A 127 16.53 65.38 15.98
CA ILE A 127 17.33 66.40 15.26
C ILE A 127 17.44 66.14 13.71
N LEU A 128 17.00 67.15 12.94
CA LEU A 128 17.43 67.73 11.64
C LEU A 128 17.44 66.98 10.26
N LYS A 129 16.56 67.50 9.36
CA LYS A 129 16.72 68.01 7.94
C LYS A 129 17.34 67.08 6.86
N SER A 130 16.87 66.97 5.62
CA SER A 130 16.32 67.98 4.68
C SER A 130 15.63 67.34 3.45
N GLU A 131 14.60 68.02 2.94
CA GLU A 131 13.96 67.92 1.60
C GLU A 131 14.86 68.57 0.49
N PRO A 132 14.62 68.45 -0.85
CA PRO A 132 13.31 68.77 -1.46
C PRO A 132 12.89 68.11 -2.81
N GLN A 133 11.58 68.32 -3.08
CA GLN A 133 10.94 68.72 -4.35
C GLN A 133 10.30 67.70 -5.32
N ILE A 134 8.99 67.94 -5.48
CA ILE A 134 8.00 67.45 -6.47
C ILE A 134 8.19 68.25 -7.80
N PRO A 135 7.72 67.74 -8.95
CA PRO A 135 6.45 68.30 -9.45
C PRO A 135 5.48 67.27 -10.04
N SER A 136 4.22 67.59 -9.83
CA SER A 136 2.99 67.01 -10.37
C SER A 136 2.75 67.32 -11.85
N SER A 137 2.08 66.42 -12.58
CA SER A 137 1.07 66.80 -13.59
C SER A 137 0.16 65.64 -14.02
N ASN A 138 -1.14 65.97 -14.10
CA ASN A 138 -2.27 65.21 -14.63
C ASN A 138 -2.20 65.04 -16.17
N MET A 139 -2.78 63.96 -16.72
CA MET A 139 -4.03 64.00 -17.53
C MET A 139 -4.34 62.69 -18.29
N ASN A 140 -5.62 62.30 -18.21
CA ASN A 140 -6.51 61.68 -19.21
C ASN A 140 -5.96 61.37 -20.62
N ASN A 141 -6.27 60.20 -21.19
CA ASN A 141 -7.47 60.03 -22.03
C ASN A 141 -7.67 58.60 -22.59
N ASN A 142 -8.93 58.16 -22.46
CA ASN A 142 -9.78 57.27 -23.26
C ASN A 142 -9.35 56.69 -24.63
N ASN A 143 -9.88 55.46 -24.82
CA ASN A 143 -10.71 54.93 -25.94
C ASN A 143 -10.12 53.99 -27.00
N ASN A 144 -10.76 52.79 -27.06
CA ASN A 144 -11.42 52.10 -28.20
C ASN A 144 -10.72 52.10 -29.58
N ASN A 145 -10.74 51.04 -30.41
CA ASN A 145 -11.81 50.10 -30.74
C ASN A 145 -11.29 49.00 -31.72
N ASN A 146 -11.99 47.85 -31.77
CA ASN A 146 -12.37 46.99 -32.94
C ASN A 146 -11.38 46.81 -34.13
N ASN A 147 -11.18 45.68 -34.81
CA ASN A 147 -12.17 44.75 -35.37
C ASN A 147 -11.46 43.68 -36.26
N ILE A 148 -12.04 42.47 -36.29
CA ILE A 148 -12.26 41.51 -37.42
C ILE A 148 -11.17 41.21 -38.48
N GLY A 149 -10.95 39.91 -38.70
CA GLY A 149 -10.45 39.32 -39.95
C GLY A 149 -10.39 37.78 -39.90
N ASN A 150 -11.07 37.13 -40.84
CA ASN A 150 -11.38 35.70 -40.91
C ASN A 150 -10.35 34.89 -41.75
N VAL A 151 -10.44 33.55 -41.73
CA VAL A 151 -10.01 32.54 -42.77
C VAL A 151 -8.83 31.57 -42.47
N ASN A 152 -9.22 30.28 -42.29
CA ASN A 152 -8.72 28.96 -42.76
C ASN A 152 -7.25 28.45 -42.68
N ASN A 153 -7.13 27.28 -42.02
CA ASN A 153 -6.49 25.98 -42.41
C ASN A 153 -4.96 25.77 -42.61
N VAL A 154 -4.48 24.72 -41.88
CA VAL A 154 -3.53 23.61 -42.27
C VAL A 154 -2.02 23.70 -41.93
N ILE A 155 -1.62 22.79 -41.01
CA ILE A 155 -0.46 21.82 -40.93
C ILE A 155 1.04 22.28 -40.94
N GLU A 156 1.78 21.70 -39.98
CA GLU A 156 3.23 21.39 -39.85
C GLU A 156 4.30 22.45 -39.52
N GLY A 157 4.97 22.23 -38.37
CA GLY A 157 6.42 22.00 -38.25
C GLY A 157 7.43 23.12 -38.53
N ALA A 158 8.09 23.63 -37.48
CA ALA A 158 9.53 23.92 -37.36
C ALA A 158 9.83 25.08 -36.36
N ALA A 159 11.05 25.08 -35.83
CA ALA A 159 11.48 25.65 -34.56
C ALA A 159 12.11 27.07 -34.61
N GLY A 160 12.23 27.70 -33.41
CA GLY A 160 13.20 28.75 -33.02
C GLY A 160 12.73 30.20 -33.24
N HIS A 161 13.00 31.21 -32.40
CA HIS A 161 13.87 31.39 -31.23
C HIS A 161 13.49 32.70 -30.49
N GLY A 162 13.84 32.82 -29.19
CA GLY A 162 13.79 34.10 -28.46
C GLY A 162 14.03 34.02 -26.94
N SER A 163 15.27 33.73 -26.53
CA SER A 163 15.89 33.89 -25.18
C SER A 163 15.95 35.37 -24.73
N PRO A 164 16.38 35.80 -23.49
CA PRO A 164 17.36 35.13 -22.60
C PRO A 164 17.22 35.31 -21.07
N LEU A 165 17.84 34.38 -20.31
CA LEU A 165 18.77 34.61 -19.19
C LEU A 165 18.83 33.38 -18.27
N ARG A 166 19.81 32.50 -18.53
CA ARG A 166 20.59 31.76 -17.51
C ARG A 166 21.69 30.97 -18.20
N SER A 167 22.80 31.64 -18.44
CA SER A 167 24.10 31.04 -18.70
C SER A 167 24.77 30.72 -17.37
N GLY A 168 25.12 29.46 -17.16
CA GLY A 168 26.03 29.05 -16.10
C GLY A 168 25.57 27.81 -15.34
N LEU A 169 25.74 26.64 -15.94
CA LEU A 169 26.29 25.42 -15.31
C LEU A 169 26.47 24.38 -16.43
N ASN A 170 27.73 24.07 -16.71
CA ASN A 170 28.17 23.20 -17.78
C ASN A 170 28.15 21.75 -17.26
N LEU A 171 27.17 20.95 -17.69
CA LEU A 171 27.21 19.50 -17.55
C LEU A 171 27.29 18.89 -18.95
N GLN A 172 28.46 18.38 -19.29
CA GLN A 172 28.72 17.67 -20.54
C GLN A 172 27.94 16.35 -20.55
N LEU A 173 26.72 16.36 -21.09
CA LEU A 173 26.01 15.14 -21.50
C LEU A 173 26.62 14.66 -22.82
N ARG A 174 27.54 13.70 -22.75
CA ARG A 174 27.86 12.82 -23.88
C ARG A 174 26.64 11.94 -24.16
N SER A 175 26.19 11.95 -25.41
CA SER A 175 25.22 11.05 -25.98
C SER A 175 25.73 9.61 -25.91
N HIS A 176 25.04 8.74 -25.18
CA HIS A 176 25.32 7.31 -25.17
C HIS A 176 24.53 6.61 -26.28
N ALA A 177 25.27 6.14 -27.29
CA ALA A 177 24.89 4.96 -28.05
C ALA A 177 24.80 3.75 -27.08
N SER A 178 23.79 2.91 -27.28
CA SER A 178 23.58 1.66 -26.55
C SER A 178 24.80 0.73 -26.66
N PRO A 179 25.40 0.25 -25.55
CA PRO A 179 26.49 -0.71 -25.60
C PRO A 179 25.95 -2.12 -25.89
N LYS A 180 26.60 -2.86 -26.81
CA LYS A 180 26.42 -4.30 -26.96
C LYS A 180 26.96 -4.99 -25.70
N LEU A 181 26.18 -5.88 -25.09
CA LEU A 181 26.62 -6.71 -23.97
C LEU A 181 27.73 -7.68 -24.44
N PRO A 182 28.73 -7.99 -23.59
CA PRO A 182 29.79 -8.94 -23.93
C PRO A 182 29.22 -10.36 -24.03
N VAL A 183 29.60 -11.08 -25.09
CA VAL A 183 29.29 -12.52 -25.25
C VAL A 183 30.00 -13.29 -24.14
N GLN A 184 29.26 -14.09 -23.38
CA GLN A 184 29.79 -14.90 -22.28
C GLN A 184 30.01 -16.34 -22.77
N GLU A 185 31.18 -16.90 -22.46
CA GLU A 185 31.58 -18.24 -22.88
C GLU A 185 31.40 -19.24 -21.73
N CYS A 186 31.02 -20.47 -22.06
CA CYS A 186 30.91 -21.56 -21.10
C CYS A 186 32.31 -21.92 -20.60
N PRO A 187 32.56 -21.96 -19.28
CA PRO A 187 33.89 -22.23 -18.76
C PRO A 187 34.32 -23.70 -18.92
N MET A 188 33.43 -24.60 -19.34
CA MET A 188 33.70 -26.03 -19.45
C MET A 188 33.65 -26.57 -20.89
N CYS A 189 33.21 -25.78 -21.87
CA CYS A 189 33.28 -26.12 -23.28
C CYS A 189 33.29 -24.88 -24.18
N PRO A 190 33.55 -25.00 -25.50
CA PRO A 190 33.68 -23.84 -26.40
C PRO A 190 32.36 -23.10 -26.74
N TYR A 191 31.26 -23.40 -26.06
CA TYR A 191 29.95 -22.78 -26.32
C TYR A 191 29.90 -21.35 -25.77
N SER A 192 29.34 -20.40 -26.51
CA SER A 192 29.19 -19.02 -26.06
C SER A 192 27.82 -18.43 -26.40
N SER A 193 27.32 -17.54 -25.52
CA SER A 193 26.01 -16.91 -25.67
C SER A 193 26.03 -15.47 -25.18
N ASP A 194 25.23 -14.63 -25.83
CA ASP A 194 24.99 -13.23 -25.48
C ASP A 194 23.86 -13.06 -24.44
N ASN A 195 23.22 -14.16 -24.03
CA ASN A 195 22.15 -14.18 -23.05
C ASN A 195 22.51 -15.10 -21.86
N PRO A 196 22.64 -14.57 -20.64
CA PRO A 196 23.09 -15.34 -19.48
C PRO A 196 22.17 -16.52 -19.14
N SER A 197 20.86 -16.40 -19.36
CA SER A 197 19.90 -17.49 -19.10
C SER A 197 20.09 -18.68 -20.05
N ARG A 198 20.56 -18.45 -21.28
CA ARG A 198 20.85 -19.53 -22.25
C ARG A 198 22.19 -20.21 -21.94
N LEU A 199 23.16 -19.45 -21.45
CA LEU A 199 24.43 -20.01 -21.02
C LEU A 199 24.26 -20.88 -19.76
N GLU A 200 23.45 -20.41 -18.82
CA GLU A 200 23.07 -21.17 -17.62
C GLU A 200 22.31 -22.45 -17.98
N GLU A 201 21.33 -22.38 -18.89
CA GLU A 201 20.63 -23.57 -19.38
C GLU A 201 21.58 -24.58 -20.06
N HIS A 202 22.51 -24.12 -20.88
CA HIS A 202 23.52 -24.97 -21.50
C HIS A 202 24.41 -25.67 -20.46
N ILE A 203 24.90 -24.92 -19.46
CA ILE A 203 25.74 -25.47 -18.39
C ILE A 203 24.97 -26.53 -17.59
N ASN A 204 23.73 -26.23 -17.21
CA ASN A 204 22.89 -27.14 -16.45
C ASN A 204 22.59 -28.43 -17.23
N ARG A 205 22.31 -28.31 -18.54
CA ARG A 205 21.97 -29.47 -19.39
C ARG A 205 23.15 -30.32 -19.82
N GLN A 206 24.29 -29.72 -20.13
CA GLN A 206 25.43 -30.43 -20.74
C GLN A 206 26.48 -30.85 -19.71
N HIS A 207 26.47 -30.25 -18.52
CA HIS A 207 27.50 -30.50 -17.53
C HIS A 207 26.98 -30.91 -16.14
N PHE A 208 25.71 -30.65 -15.81
CA PHE A 208 25.24 -30.82 -14.43
C PHE A 208 24.07 -31.79 -14.23
N ASP A 209 23.35 -32.25 -15.26
CA ASP A 209 22.14 -33.05 -15.08
C ASP A 209 22.22 -34.45 -15.71
N LEU A 210 22.52 -35.47 -14.90
CA LEU A 210 22.49 -36.88 -15.31
C LEU A 210 21.25 -37.65 -14.80
N THR A 211 20.27 -37.02 -14.15
CA THR A 211 19.13 -37.77 -13.56
C THR A 211 17.76 -37.09 -13.55
N SER A 212 17.50 -35.98 -14.25
CA SER A 212 16.15 -35.37 -14.23
C SER A 212 15.22 -35.84 -15.36
N PRO A 213 13.99 -36.33 -15.08
CA PRO A 213 13.01 -36.73 -16.08
C PRO A 213 12.25 -35.53 -16.67
N SER A 214 12.11 -35.54 -18.00
CA SER A 214 11.63 -34.44 -18.86
C SER A 214 10.10 -34.24 -18.94
N PHE A 215 9.68 -33.13 -19.55
CA PHE A 215 8.37 -32.97 -20.23
C PHE A 215 8.58 -32.34 -21.63
N PRO A 216 7.63 -32.43 -22.58
CA PRO A 216 7.25 -33.55 -23.45
C PRO A 216 7.83 -33.43 -24.89
N PRO A 217 7.63 -34.40 -25.82
CA PRO A 217 8.33 -34.45 -27.09
C PRO A 217 7.56 -33.69 -28.20
N GLU A 218 8.14 -32.62 -28.72
CA GLU A 218 7.81 -32.12 -30.05
C GLU A 218 9.10 -31.89 -30.83
N SER A 219 9.53 -32.90 -31.60
CA SER A 219 10.22 -32.81 -32.90
C SER A 219 10.86 -34.17 -33.30
N PRO A 220 10.93 -34.51 -34.60
CA PRO A 220 11.27 -35.85 -35.10
C PRO A 220 12.77 -36.19 -34.96
N PRO A 221 13.14 -37.50 -35.00
CA PRO A 221 14.46 -37.96 -34.58
C PRO A 221 15.54 -37.66 -35.63
N SER A 222 16.58 -36.93 -35.24
CA SER A 222 17.86 -36.93 -35.95
C SER A 222 18.74 -38.08 -35.42
N ARG A 223 19.29 -38.85 -36.35
CA ARG A 223 19.96 -40.14 -36.18
C ARG A 223 21.25 -40.06 -35.34
N ASP A 224 21.54 -41.18 -34.68
CA ASP A 224 22.82 -41.59 -34.05
C ASP A 224 23.10 -41.17 -32.59
N GLY A 225 22.17 -41.47 -31.66
CA GLY A 225 22.45 -41.47 -30.22
C GLY A 225 22.48 -42.90 -29.67
N VAL A 226 23.67 -43.52 -29.57
CA VAL A 226 23.86 -44.78 -28.83
C VAL A 226 24.24 -44.43 -27.39
N PHE A 227 23.48 -44.93 -26.41
CA PHE A 227 23.65 -44.70 -24.99
C PHE A 227 24.56 -45.78 -24.39
N ASN A 228 25.76 -45.42 -23.97
CA ASN A 228 26.72 -46.36 -23.37
C ASN A 228 26.54 -46.42 -21.86
N CYS A 229 26.64 -47.61 -21.28
CA CYS A 229 26.71 -47.76 -19.83
C CYS A 229 28.02 -47.18 -19.29
N PRO A 230 28.03 -46.38 -18.21
CA PRO A 230 29.26 -45.85 -17.63
C PRO A 230 29.95 -46.85 -16.67
N LEU A 231 29.28 -47.96 -16.33
CA LEU A 231 29.77 -48.97 -15.37
C LEU A 231 30.29 -50.23 -16.07
N CYS A 232 29.99 -50.41 -17.36
CA CYS A 232 30.57 -51.45 -18.21
C CYS A 232 30.59 -51.00 -19.68
N ILE A 233 31.08 -51.86 -20.59
CA ILE A 233 31.33 -51.48 -21.99
C ILE A 233 30.12 -51.65 -22.92
N THR A 234 28.91 -51.90 -22.40
CA THR A 234 27.73 -52.20 -23.24
C THR A 234 26.98 -50.94 -23.67
N SER A 235 26.43 -50.96 -24.87
CA SER A 235 25.81 -49.80 -25.53
C SER A 235 24.38 -50.11 -26.02
N PHE A 236 23.48 -49.14 -25.85
CA PHE A 236 22.04 -49.30 -26.03
C PHE A 236 21.45 -48.23 -26.95
N PRO A 237 20.43 -48.56 -27.76
CA PRO A 237 19.86 -47.62 -28.73
C PRO A 237 18.88 -46.61 -28.11
N ASN A 238 18.45 -46.80 -26.85
CA ASN A 238 17.56 -45.88 -26.15
C ASN A 238 17.89 -45.83 -24.65
N SER A 239 17.50 -44.72 -24.01
CA SER A 239 17.77 -44.45 -22.59
C SER A 239 17.08 -45.43 -21.64
N SER A 240 15.91 -45.94 -22.01
CA SER A 240 15.12 -46.83 -21.15
C SER A 240 15.76 -48.23 -21.04
N ASP A 241 16.35 -48.73 -22.12
CA ASP A 241 17.08 -50.00 -22.12
C ASP A 241 18.41 -49.89 -21.35
N LEU A 242 19.09 -48.74 -21.44
CA LEU A 242 20.28 -48.46 -20.62
C LEU A 242 19.93 -48.41 -19.12
N GLU A 243 18.84 -47.74 -18.76
CA GLU A 243 18.37 -47.64 -17.37
C GLU A 243 17.99 -49.01 -16.81
N LEU A 244 17.30 -49.84 -17.60
CA LEU A 244 16.98 -51.22 -17.23
C LEU A 244 18.26 -52.06 -17.05
N HIS A 245 19.24 -51.92 -17.94
CA HIS A 245 20.52 -52.62 -17.83
C HIS A 245 21.28 -52.23 -16.55
N VAL A 246 21.40 -50.93 -16.23
CA VAL A 246 22.09 -50.46 -15.02
C VAL A 246 21.40 -50.95 -13.75
N ASN A 247 20.06 -50.94 -13.74
CA ASN A 247 19.27 -51.39 -12.59
C ASN A 247 19.27 -52.92 -12.38
N ILE A 248 19.66 -53.70 -13.40
CA ILE A 248 19.75 -55.17 -13.33
C ILE A 248 21.20 -55.62 -13.09
N GLU A 249 22.13 -55.19 -13.94
CA GLU A 249 23.51 -55.71 -13.97
C GLU A 249 24.46 -54.98 -13.02
N HIS A 250 24.10 -53.77 -12.57
CA HIS A 250 24.90 -52.96 -11.64
C HIS A 250 24.15 -52.65 -10.34
N LYS A 251 23.13 -53.47 -10.02
CA LYS A 251 22.27 -53.32 -8.85
C LYS A 251 23.04 -53.28 -7.53
N ASP A 252 24.16 -54.00 -7.44
CA ASP A 252 25.00 -54.10 -6.24
C ASP A 252 25.78 -52.81 -5.92
N ILE A 253 25.91 -51.89 -6.88
CA ILE A 253 26.61 -50.60 -6.72
C ILE A 253 25.63 -49.50 -6.26
N LEU A 254 24.33 -49.65 -6.53
CA LEU A 254 23.31 -48.62 -6.29
C LEU A 254 22.56 -48.77 -4.95
N SER A 255 22.88 -49.77 -4.11
CA SER A 255 22.28 -49.92 -2.77
C SER A 255 23.15 -50.74 -1.80
N PRO A 256 23.88 -50.14 -0.84
CA PRO A 256 24.71 -50.89 0.12
C PRO A 256 23.94 -51.58 1.26
N ALA A 257 22.61 -51.49 1.30
CA ALA A 257 21.81 -52.01 2.40
C ALA A 257 20.62 -52.81 1.89
N ASN A 258 20.86 -54.09 1.58
CA ASN A 258 19.94 -55.21 1.83
C ASN A 258 20.52 -56.50 1.23
N GLY A 259 21.43 -57.14 1.95
CA GLY A 259 21.78 -58.53 1.74
C GLY A 259 20.84 -59.44 2.55
N ALA A 260 19.98 -60.21 1.85
CA ALA A 260 19.65 -61.61 2.15
C ALA A 260 18.39 -62.07 1.37
N ALA A 261 18.58 -62.81 0.27
CA ALA A 261 18.04 -64.18 0.08
C ALA A 261 18.08 -64.64 -1.41
N SER A 262 18.74 -65.79 -1.61
CA SER A 262 18.52 -66.85 -2.62
C SER A 262 18.83 -66.56 -4.10
N GLN A 263 20.03 -66.89 -4.59
CA GLN A 263 20.52 -68.22 -5.08
C GLN A 263 19.93 -68.73 -6.41
N THR A 264 20.81 -68.84 -7.43
CA THR A 264 21.08 -69.98 -8.36
C THR A 264 21.83 -69.39 -9.58
N ALA A 265 22.89 -69.94 -10.18
CA ALA A 265 23.71 -71.15 -10.10
C ALA A 265 25.10 -70.74 -10.71
N GLN A 266 26.25 -71.39 -10.56
CA GLN A 266 26.62 -72.75 -11.00
C GLN A 266 28.12 -72.98 -10.67
N ALA A 267 28.39 -74.12 -10.02
CA ALA A 267 29.60 -74.96 -9.97
C ALA A 267 31.00 -74.42 -10.37
N THR A 268 31.97 -74.57 -9.46
CA THR A 268 33.17 -75.43 -9.69
C THR A 268 33.89 -75.78 -8.38
N ILE A 269 34.58 -76.92 -8.41
CA ILE A 269 35.10 -77.72 -7.29
C ILE A 269 36.46 -77.18 -6.80
N GLY A 270 36.67 -77.07 -5.48
CA GLY A 270 37.98 -76.86 -4.88
C GLY A 270 37.90 -76.78 -3.35
N SER A 271 38.57 -77.72 -2.66
CA SER A 271 38.70 -77.77 -1.21
C SER A 271 39.63 -76.66 -0.73
N ASP A 272 39.11 -75.59 -0.12
CA ASP A 272 39.94 -74.58 0.55
C ASP A 272 39.45 -74.36 1.99
N THR A 273 40.35 -74.58 2.94
CA THR A 273 40.20 -74.18 4.34
C THR A 273 39.94 -72.66 4.42
N PRO A 274 38.93 -72.20 5.17
CA PRO A 274 38.56 -70.79 5.17
C PRO A 274 39.67 -69.95 5.83
N ALA A 275 40.15 -68.91 5.13
CA ALA A 275 41.22 -68.03 5.59
C ALA A 275 40.67 -66.67 6.04
N CYS A 276 41.27 -66.05 7.06
CA CYS A 276 40.85 -64.73 7.53
C CYS A 276 41.24 -63.63 6.54
N PRO A 277 40.32 -62.82 6.01
CA PRO A 277 40.65 -61.78 5.04
C PRO A 277 41.42 -60.59 5.64
N VAL A 278 41.48 -60.48 6.97
CA VAL A 278 42.15 -59.38 7.68
C VAL A 278 43.62 -59.70 7.98
N CYS A 279 43.92 -60.95 8.36
CA CYS A 279 45.27 -61.37 8.75
C CYS A 279 45.83 -62.58 7.96
N PHE A 280 45.05 -63.10 7.01
CA PHE A 280 45.37 -64.23 6.13
C PHE A 280 45.72 -65.54 6.83
N SER A 281 45.34 -65.70 8.11
CA SER A 281 45.49 -66.97 8.83
C SER A 281 44.56 -68.03 8.23
N THR A 282 45.06 -69.24 8.00
CA THR A 282 44.32 -70.35 7.36
C THR A 282 43.96 -71.48 8.33
N SER A 283 44.25 -71.31 9.62
CA SER A 283 44.12 -72.34 10.65
C SER A 283 42.73 -72.38 11.31
N PHE A 284 41.66 -72.39 10.51
CA PHE A 284 40.28 -72.47 10.99
C PHE A 284 39.64 -73.79 10.53
N LYS A 285 39.06 -74.54 11.48
CA LYS A 285 38.47 -75.86 11.18
C LYS A 285 37.02 -75.78 10.73
N SER A 286 36.36 -74.65 11.00
CA SER A 286 34.99 -74.36 10.57
C SER A 286 34.83 -72.88 10.19
N ASN A 287 33.76 -72.58 9.44
CA ASN A 287 33.41 -71.20 9.08
C ASN A 287 33.04 -70.37 10.33
N ASP A 288 32.43 -71.01 11.33
CA ASP A 288 32.04 -70.36 12.59
C ASP A 288 33.26 -69.90 13.43
N GLU A 289 34.34 -70.69 13.45
CA GLU A 289 35.60 -70.30 14.10
C GLU A 289 36.26 -69.11 13.40
N LEU A 290 36.17 -69.06 12.07
CA LEU A 290 36.68 -67.93 11.30
C LEU A 290 35.87 -66.66 11.58
N THR A 291 34.53 -66.75 11.61
CA THR A 291 33.66 -65.59 11.90
C THR A 291 33.93 -65.03 13.30
N ALA A 292 34.06 -65.89 14.32
CA ALA A 292 34.40 -65.46 15.68
C ALA A 292 35.79 -64.77 15.76
N HIS A 293 36.76 -65.24 14.98
CA HIS A 293 38.07 -64.61 14.89
C HIS A 293 38.04 -63.26 14.16
N ILE A 294 37.28 -63.14 13.07
CA ILE A 294 37.07 -61.87 12.37
C ILE A 294 36.42 -60.85 13.31
N GLU A 295 35.42 -61.27 14.09
CA GLU A 295 34.80 -60.39 15.10
C GLU A 295 35.80 -59.93 16.16
N GLU A 296 36.82 -60.73 16.51
CA GLU A 296 37.87 -60.33 17.46
C GLU A 296 38.75 -59.17 16.94
N HIS A 297 38.97 -59.10 15.62
CA HIS A 297 39.65 -57.97 14.98
C HIS A 297 38.87 -56.64 15.12
N PHE A 298 37.54 -56.71 15.10
CA PHE A 298 36.67 -55.53 15.25
C PHE A 298 36.31 -55.25 16.72
N SER A 299 36.42 -56.24 17.60
CA SER A 299 36.02 -56.16 19.01
C SER A 299 37.14 -55.69 19.95
N LYS A 300 38.41 -55.85 19.59
CA LYS A 300 39.52 -55.22 20.32
C LYS A 300 39.59 -53.74 19.96
N LYS A 301 38.97 -52.92 20.81
CA LYS A 301 39.08 -51.44 20.83
C LYS A 301 40.52 -51.02 20.56
N CYS A 302 40.76 -50.55 19.35
CA CYS A 302 42.02 -49.92 19.00
C CYS A 302 42.09 -48.54 19.66
N THR A 303 43.27 -48.26 20.20
CA THR A 303 43.76 -47.10 20.93
C THR A 303 43.54 -45.74 20.22
N PRO A 304 43.66 -44.60 20.94
CA PRO A 304 43.17 -43.30 20.48
C PRO A 304 44.03 -42.74 19.34
N SER A 305 43.40 -42.56 18.18
CA SER A 305 43.88 -41.66 17.12
C SER A 305 43.07 -40.36 17.17
N PRO A 306 43.70 -39.20 16.96
CA PRO A 306 43.03 -37.91 17.06
C PRO A 306 42.17 -37.67 15.82
N ILE A 307 40.99 -37.07 16.02
CA ILE A 307 40.06 -36.59 14.99
C ILE A 307 39.10 -37.66 14.43
N THR A 308 38.15 -38.09 15.27
CA THR A 308 36.79 -38.42 14.81
C THR A 308 35.84 -37.50 15.58
N PRO A 309 34.97 -36.70 14.93
CA PRO A 309 34.03 -35.86 15.65
C PRO A 309 33.15 -36.77 16.50
N ASP A 310 33.06 -36.45 17.79
CA ASP A 310 32.27 -37.20 18.75
C ASP A 310 30.80 -37.17 18.30
N LEU A 311 30.10 -38.30 18.26
CA LEU A 311 28.66 -38.36 17.91
C LEU A 311 27.83 -37.44 18.83
N SER A 312 28.36 -37.12 20.01
CA SER A 312 27.84 -36.10 20.93
C SER A 312 27.91 -34.68 20.36
N THR A 313 29.00 -34.31 19.69
CA THR A 313 29.17 -33.00 19.04
C THR A 313 28.28 -32.82 17.82
N ASP A 314 28.10 -33.85 16.99
CA ASP A 314 27.18 -33.79 15.83
C ASP A 314 25.73 -33.65 16.27
N ARG A 315 25.33 -34.35 17.34
CA ARG A 315 24.01 -34.22 17.95
C ARG A 315 23.79 -32.85 18.59
N MET A 316 24.83 -32.23 19.12
CA MET A 316 24.79 -30.87 19.67
C MET A 316 24.65 -29.84 18.55
N LEU A 317 25.45 -29.96 17.49
CA LEU A 317 25.37 -29.13 16.30
C LEU A 317 23.99 -29.21 15.64
N ALA A 318 23.41 -30.41 15.50
CA ALA A 318 22.07 -30.58 14.94
C ALA A 318 20.99 -29.86 15.77
N LYS A 319 21.09 -29.90 17.11
CA LYS A 319 20.17 -29.16 18.01
C LYS A 319 20.36 -27.66 17.93
N ASP A 320 21.60 -27.19 17.81
CA ASP A 320 21.90 -25.77 17.68
C ASP A 320 21.44 -25.23 16.33
N MET A 321 21.59 -25.99 15.24
CA MET A 321 21.02 -25.67 13.93
C MET A 321 19.49 -25.61 13.97
N GLU A 322 18.83 -26.60 14.59
CA GLU A 322 17.36 -26.58 14.76
C GLU A 322 16.90 -25.38 15.61
N ARG A 323 17.66 -25.00 16.64
CA ARG A 323 17.38 -23.81 17.45
C ARG A 323 17.52 -22.54 16.61
N LEU A 324 18.61 -22.41 15.85
CA LEU A 324 18.86 -21.24 15.01
C LEU A 324 17.79 -21.10 13.91
N GLU A 325 17.38 -22.20 13.27
CA GLU A 325 16.31 -22.20 12.28
C GLU A 325 14.98 -21.76 12.90
N LYS A 326 14.64 -22.26 14.09
CA LYS A 326 13.45 -21.83 14.85
C LYS A 326 13.51 -20.34 15.21
N GLU A 327 14.67 -19.83 15.59
CA GLU A 327 14.85 -18.40 15.92
C GLU A 327 14.73 -17.52 14.67
N LEU A 328 15.34 -17.91 13.55
CA LEU A 328 15.19 -17.22 12.27
C LEU A 328 13.75 -17.23 11.77
N ARG A 329 13.05 -18.36 11.92
CA ARG A 329 11.62 -18.45 11.58
C ARG A 329 10.78 -17.54 12.46
N LYS A 330 11.01 -17.53 13.77
CA LYS A 330 10.32 -16.60 14.70
C LYS A 330 10.58 -15.15 14.35
N LEU A 331 11.83 -14.79 14.00
CA LEU A 331 12.18 -13.43 13.61
C LEU A 331 11.48 -13.03 12.30
N ARG A 332 11.40 -13.95 11.33
CA ARG A 332 10.64 -13.74 10.09
C ARG A 332 9.15 -13.54 10.37
N GLU A 333 8.53 -14.43 11.12
CA GLU A 333 7.12 -14.36 11.51
C GLU A 333 6.82 -13.06 12.28
N GLN A 334 7.73 -12.63 13.17
CA GLN A 334 7.61 -11.37 13.91
C GLN A 334 7.66 -10.15 12.97
N ARG A 335 8.60 -10.12 12.02
CA ARG A 335 8.69 -9.04 11.02
C ARG A 335 7.45 -9.01 10.12
N GLU A 336 7.00 -10.17 9.64
CA GLU A 336 5.78 -10.27 8.83
C GLU A 336 4.55 -9.79 9.59
N PHE A 337 4.43 -10.15 10.87
CA PHE A 337 3.34 -9.70 11.73
C PHE A 337 3.37 -8.18 11.95
N GLU A 338 4.54 -7.58 12.15
CA GLU A 338 4.71 -6.13 12.29
C GLU A 338 4.33 -5.39 11.00
N LEU A 339 4.75 -5.89 9.83
CA LEU A 339 4.38 -5.34 8.53
C LEU A 339 2.87 -5.40 8.30
N LEU A 340 2.24 -6.53 8.62
CA LEU A 340 0.78 -6.68 8.52
C LEU A 340 0.07 -5.70 9.46
N ARG A 341 0.52 -5.56 10.71
CA ARG A 341 -0.05 -4.59 11.64
C ARG A 341 0.06 -3.16 11.10
N ALA A 342 1.19 -2.77 10.52
CA ALA A 342 1.34 -1.45 9.92
C ALA A 342 0.45 -1.25 8.68
N GLN A 343 0.28 -2.28 7.85
CA GLN A 343 -0.58 -2.25 6.65
C GLN A 343 -2.05 -2.04 7.01
N TYR A 344 -2.57 -2.76 8.01
CA TYR A 344 -3.96 -2.64 8.46
C TYR A 344 -4.20 -1.51 9.48
N GLY A 345 -3.16 -0.72 9.82
CA GLY A 345 -3.24 0.37 10.81
C GLY A 345 -3.40 -0.10 12.25
N MET A 346 -3.04 -1.36 12.54
CA MET A 346 -3.12 -2.05 13.82
C MET A 346 -1.82 -1.96 14.66
N ASP A 347 -0.82 -1.22 14.18
CA ASP A 347 0.44 -0.99 14.89
C ASP A 347 0.31 -0.01 16.06
N ASN A 348 -0.81 0.74 16.12
CA ASN A 348 -1.01 1.86 17.06
C ASN A 348 0.08 2.93 16.97
N GLN A 349 0.82 2.96 15.87
CA GLN A 349 1.89 3.92 15.57
C GLN A 349 1.40 4.85 14.46
N GLY A 350 1.52 6.15 14.68
CA GLY A 350 1.01 7.17 13.76
C GLY A 350 -0.48 7.41 13.96
N ASN A 351 -0.78 8.49 14.66
CA ASN A 351 -2.16 8.93 14.80
C ASN A 351 -2.63 9.67 13.53
N PHE A 352 -3.94 9.67 13.25
CA PHE A 352 -4.53 10.27 12.04
C PHE A 352 -4.01 11.69 11.78
N ARG A 353 -3.86 12.46 12.86
CA ARG A 353 -3.35 13.83 12.87
C ARG A 353 -1.91 13.93 12.39
N GLU A 354 -1.01 13.17 13.00
CA GLU A 354 0.42 13.14 12.64
C GLU A 354 0.59 12.70 11.20
N GLN A 355 -0.08 11.64 10.77
CA GLN A 355 0.02 11.16 9.39
C GLN A 355 -0.44 12.21 8.38
N SER A 356 -1.54 12.91 8.69
CA SER A 356 -2.02 14.03 7.87
C SER A 356 -0.96 15.11 7.73
N VAL A 357 -0.35 15.52 8.85
CA VAL A 357 0.72 16.52 8.87
C VAL A 357 1.95 16.04 8.11
N THR A 358 2.43 14.83 8.35
CA THR A 358 3.62 14.27 7.68
C THR A 358 3.42 14.12 6.17
N ASN A 359 2.25 13.64 5.72
CA ASN A 359 1.97 13.52 4.29
C ASN A 359 1.85 14.89 3.61
N MET A 360 1.23 15.86 4.29
CA MET A 360 1.18 17.24 3.83
C MET A 360 2.59 17.86 3.75
N GLN A 361 3.44 17.67 4.76
CA GLN A 361 4.83 18.12 4.73
C GLN A 361 5.58 17.52 3.54
N ARG A 362 5.48 16.21 3.30
CA ARG A 362 6.08 15.55 2.13
C ARG A 362 5.59 16.13 0.80
N ALA A 363 4.31 16.49 0.70
CA ALA A 363 3.75 17.12 -0.50
C ALA A 363 4.28 18.56 -0.72
N VAL A 364 4.57 19.30 0.35
CA VAL A 364 5.25 20.61 0.23
C VAL A 364 6.68 20.40 -0.29
N TYR A 365 7.39 19.41 0.25
CA TYR A 365 8.75 19.10 -0.17
C TYR A 365 8.86 18.63 -1.63
N SER A 366 7.91 17.82 -2.10
CA SER A 366 7.89 17.36 -3.49
C SER A 366 7.43 18.45 -4.47
N GLY A 367 7.02 19.62 -3.97
CA GLY A 367 6.47 20.70 -4.79
C GLY A 367 5.04 20.44 -5.29
N GLU A 368 4.37 19.39 -4.78
CA GLU A 368 2.96 19.08 -5.09
C GLU A 368 1.98 20.00 -4.36
N MET A 369 2.42 20.70 -3.30
CA MET A 369 1.61 21.60 -2.50
C MET A 369 2.39 22.86 -2.12
N THR A 370 1.73 24.03 -2.10
CA THR A 370 2.38 25.26 -1.64
C THR A 370 2.39 25.35 -0.12
N ILE A 371 3.28 26.18 0.45
CA ILE A 371 3.32 26.43 1.90
C ILE A 371 2.01 27.10 2.37
N ALA A 372 1.41 27.95 1.54
CA ALA A 372 0.12 28.57 1.84
C ALA A 372 -0.98 27.49 1.95
N ASP A 373 -1.07 26.60 0.95
CA ASP A 373 -2.04 25.49 0.94
C ASP A 373 -1.84 24.55 2.14
N TYR A 374 -0.60 24.35 2.59
CA TYR A 374 -0.29 23.55 3.77
C TYR A 374 -0.98 24.10 5.03
N TYR A 375 -0.84 25.40 5.30
CA TYR A 375 -1.42 26.03 6.49
C TYR A 375 -2.95 26.16 6.40
N GLU A 376 -3.48 26.43 5.21
CA GLU A 376 -4.93 26.44 4.96
C GLU A 376 -5.52 25.06 5.28
N ARG A 377 -4.99 24.00 4.68
CA ARG A 377 -5.46 22.61 4.92
C ARG A 377 -5.26 22.16 6.35
N GLN A 378 -4.18 22.57 7.01
CA GLN A 378 -3.97 22.25 8.42
C GLN A 378 -5.04 22.90 9.31
N THR A 379 -5.49 24.11 8.96
CA THR A 379 -6.57 24.81 9.65
C THR A 379 -7.91 24.13 9.38
N GLU A 380 -8.21 23.79 8.13
CA GLU A 380 -9.43 23.06 7.73
C GLU A 380 -9.54 21.72 8.45
N LEU A 381 -8.47 20.93 8.49
CA LEU A 381 -8.43 19.66 9.22
C LEU A 381 -8.74 19.85 10.71
N ARG A 382 -8.16 20.88 11.36
CA ARG A 382 -8.41 21.17 12.77
C ARG A 382 -9.87 21.57 13.02
N VAL A 383 -10.47 22.34 12.11
CA VAL A 383 -11.89 22.70 12.16
C VAL A 383 -12.78 21.47 11.94
N ALA A 384 -12.45 20.60 10.98
CA ALA A 384 -13.20 19.38 10.69
C ALA A 384 -13.16 18.37 11.85
N GLU A 385 -12.04 18.31 12.57
CA GLU A 385 -11.90 17.47 13.76
C GLU A 385 -12.64 18.02 14.97
N SER A 386 -12.61 19.33 15.18
CA SER A 386 -13.28 19.98 16.33
C SER A 386 -14.79 20.04 16.15
N SER A 387 -15.27 20.28 14.93
CA SER A 387 -16.70 20.30 14.60
C SER A 387 -17.28 18.91 14.32
N GLY A 388 -16.44 17.95 13.92
CA GLY A 388 -16.86 16.64 13.43
C GLY A 388 -17.45 16.66 12.02
N ILE A 389 -17.48 17.81 11.34
CA ILE A 389 -18.01 18.00 9.98
C ILE A 389 -16.87 17.89 8.97
N ASP A 390 -17.07 17.16 7.88
CA ASP A 390 -16.11 17.10 6.77
C ASP A 390 -15.96 18.47 6.10
N ASP A 391 -14.73 18.87 5.78
CA ASP A 391 -14.42 20.18 5.17
C ASP A 391 -14.93 20.32 3.73
N GLY A 392 -15.29 19.22 3.07
CA GLY A 392 -15.78 19.22 1.69
C GLY A 392 -14.72 19.49 0.63
N SER A 393 -13.44 19.65 1.01
CA SER A 393 -12.31 19.93 0.09
C SER A 393 -12.11 18.83 -0.96
N SER A 394 -12.48 17.60 -0.62
CA SER A 394 -12.36 16.41 -1.47
C SER A 394 -13.64 16.07 -2.25
N CYS A 395 -14.70 16.88 -2.12
CA CYS A 395 -16.03 16.56 -2.61
C CYS A 395 -16.22 17.00 -4.07
N THR A 396 -16.77 16.11 -4.92
CA THR A 396 -17.24 16.44 -6.26
C THR A 396 -18.74 16.13 -6.40
N ARG A 397 -19.54 17.18 -6.64
CA ARG A 397 -21.01 17.09 -6.62
C ARG A 397 -21.65 16.97 -8.00
N GLY A 398 -22.87 16.43 -8.02
CA GLY A 398 -23.72 16.42 -9.20
C GLY A 398 -23.18 15.57 -10.35
N LEU A 399 -22.48 14.47 -10.03
CA LEU A 399 -21.91 13.56 -11.02
C LEU A 399 -22.97 12.63 -11.64
N VAL A 400 -23.95 12.16 -10.85
CA VAL A 400 -24.95 11.19 -11.32
C VAL A 400 -25.70 11.65 -12.57
N PRO A 401 -26.26 12.88 -12.65
CA PRO A 401 -26.94 13.34 -13.85
C PRO A 401 -26.01 13.46 -15.07
N LYS A 402 -24.75 13.87 -14.85
CA LYS A 402 -23.74 14.03 -15.92
C LYS A 402 -23.33 12.68 -16.50
N ILE A 403 -23.01 11.72 -15.64
CA ILE A 403 -22.68 10.34 -16.03
C ILE A 403 -23.86 9.69 -16.76
N ARG A 404 -25.10 9.89 -16.26
CA ARG A 404 -26.32 9.40 -16.92
C ARG A 404 -26.46 9.94 -18.34
N ALA A 405 -26.29 11.24 -18.53
CA ALA A 405 -26.39 11.88 -19.85
C ALA A 405 -25.36 11.32 -20.83
N VAL A 406 -24.10 11.16 -20.40
CA VAL A 406 -23.04 10.57 -21.25
C VAL A 406 -23.32 9.10 -21.57
N SER A 407 -23.80 8.33 -20.58
CA SER A 407 -24.17 6.92 -20.75
C SER A 407 -25.29 6.75 -21.77
N GLN A 408 -26.36 7.54 -21.66
CA GLN A 408 -27.51 7.48 -22.57
C GLN A 408 -27.19 7.96 -23.99
N ALA A 409 -26.17 8.82 -24.15
CA ALA A 409 -25.69 9.24 -25.47
C ALA A 409 -24.84 8.16 -26.17
N CYS A 410 -24.38 7.12 -25.46
CA CYS A 410 -23.56 6.05 -26.05
C CYS A 410 -24.45 5.07 -26.82
N SER A 411 -24.21 4.91 -28.13
CA SER A 411 -25.04 4.06 -29.00
C SER A 411 -25.02 2.57 -28.63
N ASN A 412 -23.96 2.09 -27.98
CA ASN A 412 -23.82 0.68 -27.56
C ASN A 412 -24.55 0.36 -26.25
N VAL A 413 -24.96 1.36 -25.48
CA VAL A 413 -25.72 1.18 -24.23
C VAL A 413 -27.19 1.01 -24.60
N LEU A 414 -27.78 -0.12 -24.18
CA LEU A 414 -29.21 -0.39 -24.34
C LEU A 414 -30.00 0.38 -23.27
N SER A 415 -29.53 0.33 -22.03
CA SER A 415 -30.21 0.93 -20.88
C SER A 415 -29.23 1.20 -19.74
N THR A 416 -29.55 2.24 -18.96
CA THR A 416 -28.74 2.69 -17.83
C THR A 416 -29.64 2.86 -16.62
N TRP A 417 -29.31 2.18 -15.52
CA TRP A 417 -29.98 2.33 -14.23
C TRP A 417 -28.98 2.82 -13.19
N MET A 418 -29.39 3.78 -12.35
CA MET A 418 -28.47 4.43 -11.41
C MET A 418 -29.17 4.75 -10.10
N CYS A 419 -28.38 5.02 -9.06
CA CYS A 419 -28.85 5.61 -7.82
C CYS A 419 -29.52 6.98 -8.06
N SER A 420 -30.31 7.44 -7.09
CA SER A 420 -30.99 8.73 -7.15
C SER A 420 -30.00 9.88 -7.16
N THR A 421 -29.03 9.86 -6.25
CA THR A 421 -28.01 10.90 -6.08
C THR A 421 -26.87 10.39 -5.21
N VAL A 422 -25.68 10.93 -5.40
CA VAL A 422 -24.49 10.72 -4.57
C VAL A 422 -23.46 11.78 -4.91
N ASP A 423 -22.82 12.33 -3.88
CA ASP A 423 -21.62 13.15 -4.03
C ASP A 423 -20.39 12.26 -3.88
N HIS A 424 -19.38 12.52 -4.71
CA HIS A 424 -18.11 11.79 -4.64
C HIS A 424 -17.20 12.43 -3.59
N TYR A 425 -16.51 11.60 -2.82
CA TYR A 425 -15.52 12.02 -1.82
C TYR A 425 -14.19 11.34 -2.11
N ALA A 426 -13.16 12.13 -2.40
CA ALA A 426 -11.80 11.62 -2.63
C ALA A 426 -11.01 11.45 -1.32
N THR A 427 -10.00 10.60 -1.32
CA THR A 427 -9.00 10.59 -0.23
C THR A 427 -8.18 11.88 -0.25
N THR A 428 -7.91 12.45 0.93
CA THR A 428 -7.00 13.59 1.11
C THR A 428 -5.64 13.10 1.63
N TYR A 429 -4.71 14.02 1.88
CA TYR A 429 -3.39 13.67 2.45
C TYR A 429 -3.49 12.96 3.81
N GLY A 430 -4.55 13.21 4.57
CA GLY A 430 -4.75 12.58 5.89
C GLY A 430 -5.15 11.12 5.84
N ASP A 431 -5.87 10.72 4.80
CA ASP A 431 -6.48 9.40 4.72
C ASP A 431 -6.05 8.59 3.50
N LYS A 432 -5.11 9.11 2.70
CA LYS A 432 -4.49 8.39 1.59
C LYS A 432 -3.84 7.10 2.08
N GLY A 433 -4.25 5.98 1.48
CA GLY A 433 -3.73 4.63 1.76
C GLY A 433 -4.53 3.80 2.76
N TRP A 434 -5.55 4.37 3.43
CA TRP A 434 -6.36 3.62 4.41
C TRP A 434 -7.81 4.11 4.55
N GLY A 435 -8.11 5.34 4.13
CA GLY A 435 -9.40 6.01 4.30
C GLY A 435 -10.54 5.55 3.41
N CYS A 436 -10.30 4.63 2.46
CA CYS A 436 -11.28 4.27 1.43
C CYS A 436 -12.65 3.87 2.01
N GLY A 437 -12.67 3.08 3.09
CA GLY A 437 -13.91 2.65 3.72
C GLY A 437 -14.75 3.81 4.26
N TYR A 438 -14.09 4.79 4.89
CA TYR A 438 -14.75 5.99 5.42
C TYR A 438 -15.24 6.91 4.30
N ARG A 439 -14.45 7.09 3.23
CA ARG A 439 -14.85 7.91 2.06
C ARG A 439 -16.05 7.30 1.33
N ASN A 440 -16.09 5.99 1.14
CA ASN A 440 -17.28 5.32 0.59
C ASN A 440 -18.49 5.39 1.52
N LEU A 441 -18.29 5.38 2.83
CA LEU A 441 -19.36 5.66 3.78
C LEU A 441 -19.87 7.11 3.68
N GLN A 442 -18.99 8.10 3.51
CA GLN A 442 -19.39 9.49 3.23
C GLN A 442 -20.19 9.60 1.93
N MET A 443 -19.77 8.91 0.86
CA MET A 443 -20.54 8.87 -0.39
C MET A 443 -21.93 8.27 -0.16
N LEU A 444 -22.04 7.13 0.54
CA LEU A 444 -23.33 6.54 0.88
C LEU A 444 -24.20 7.50 1.71
N ILE A 445 -23.66 8.09 2.77
CA ILE A 445 -24.38 9.06 3.62
C ILE A 445 -24.83 10.29 2.80
N SER A 446 -24.01 10.80 1.87
CA SER A 446 -24.39 11.94 1.02
C SER A 446 -25.67 11.68 0.22
N SER A 447 -25.88 10.44 -0.21
CA SER A 447 -27.13 10.01 -0.84
C SER A 447 -28.27 10.02 0.17
N LEU A 448 -28.07 9.38 1.32
CA LEU A 448 -29.09 9.23 2.37
C LEU A 448 -29.58 10.59 2.91
N LEU A 449 -28.70 11.60 2.98
CA LEU A 449 -29.09 12.95 3.40
C LEU A 449 -30.08 13.62 2.44
N GLN A 450 -30.24 13.15 1.21
CA GLN A 450 -31.23 13.68 0.26
C GLN A 450 -32.62 13.04 0.41
N HIS A 451 -32.76 12.03 1.26
CA HIS A 451 -34.04 11.41 1.60
C HIS A 451 -34.49 11.83 2.99
N THR A 452 -35.69 12.38 3.11
CA THR A 452 -36.20 12.99 4.37
C THR A 452 -36.15 12.03 5.56
N GLY A 453 -36.58 10.77 5.37
CA GLY A 453 -36.58 9.76 6.42
C GLY A 453 -35.18 9.37 6.90
N TYR A 454 -34.21 9.23 5.99
CA TYR A 454 -32.84 8.87 6.36
C TYR A 454 -32.07 10.07 6.91
N ASN A 455 -32.29 11.27 6.36
CA ASN A 455 -31.70 12.51 6.84
C ASN A 455 -32.00 12.73 8.34
N GLU A 456 -33.26 12.56 8.75
CA GLU A 456 -33.65 12.72 10.15
C GLU A 456 -32.97 11.70 11.09
N LEU A 457 -32.73 10.47 10.63
CA LEU A 457 -32.01 9.46 11.41
C LEU A 457 -30.52 9.80 11.56
N VAL A 458 -29.86 10.21 10.47
CA VAL A 458 -28.46 10.65 10.49
C VAL A 458 -28.30 11.93 11.32
N TYR A 459 -29.24 12.87 11.22
CA TYR A 459 -29.23 14.11 11.99
C TYR A 459 -29.40 13.87 13.50
N LYS A 460 -30.30 12.95 13.90
CA LYS A 460 -30.47 12.54 15.31
C LYS A 460 -29.19 11.92 15.88
N ALA A 461 -28.43 11.18 15.08
CA ALA A 461 -27.14 10.62 15.47
C ALA A 461 -26.12 11.69 15.85
N TRP A 462 -26.25 12.90 15.31
CA TRP A 462 -25.38 14.00 15.65
C TRP A 462 -25.56 14.47 17.10
N ASN A 463 -26.82 14.49 17.55
CA ASN A 463 -27.22 14.99 18.87
C ASN A 463 -27.21 13.90 19.95
N SER A 464 -27.04 12.63 19.56
CA SER A 464 -27.08 11.49 20.48
C SER A 464 -25.73 11.27 21.16
N GLY A 465 -25.48 12.02 22.23
CA GLY A 465 -24.59 11.61 23.34
C GLY A 465 -23.09 11.45 23.07
N LEU A 466 -22.58 11.80 21.88
CA LEU A 466 -21.17 11.57 21.56
C LEU A 466 -20.23 12.68 22.09
N ASP A 467 -20.76 13.86 22.42
CA ASP A 467 -19.99 14.98 22.97
C ASP A 467 -20.83 15.77 23.99
N SER A 468 -21.00 15.28 25.22
CA SER A 468 -21.71 15.99 26.31
C SER A 468 -21.01 17.28 26.81
N GLY A 469 -19.96 17.74 26.12
CA GLY A 469 -19.16 18.89 26.55
C GLY A 469 -18.79 19.89 25.44
N SER A 470 -19.26 19.72 24.20
CA SER A 470 -18.93 20.64 23.10
C SER A 470 -20.09 21.59 22.81
N SER A 471 -19.88 22.89 23.04
CA SER A 471 -20.80 24.00 22.74
C SER A 471 -21.02 24.27 21.24
N THR A 472 -20.81 23.26 20.39
CA THR A 472 -20.91 23.41 18.94
C THR A 472 -22.37 23.49 18.52
N LYS A 473 -22.72 24.60 17.83
CA LYS A 473 -24.00 24.76 17.13
C LYS A 473 -24.35 23.48 16.37
N ASN A 474 -25.60 23.04 16.45
CA ASN A 474 -26.06 21.88 15.69
C ASN A 474 -25.67 22.03 14.20
N PRO A 475 -25.14 20.98 13.57
CA PRO A 475 -24.70 21.05 12.18
C PRO A 475 -25.90 21.32 11.27
N LEU A 476 -25.61 21.68 10.03
CA LEU A 476 -26.64 21.73 9.00
C LEU A 476 -27.12 20.29 8.71
N ARG A 477 -28.40 20.14 8.33
CA ARG A 477 -28.95 18.82 7.93
C ARG A 477 -28.25 18.21 6.71
N SER A 478 -27.50 19.01 5.96
CA SER A 478 -26.69 18.59 4.81
C SER A 478 -25.22 18.32 5.17
N SER A 479 -24.82 18.47 6.43
CA SER A 479 -23.44 18.27 6.87
C SER A 479 -23.06 16.79 6.81
N ILE A 480 -21.88 16.53 6.23
CA ILE A 480 -21.30 15.19 6.17
C ILE A 480 -20.37 14.99 7.37
N PRO A 481 -20.42 13.85 8.08
CA PRO A 481 -19.48 13.56 9.15
C PRO A 481 -18.04 13.45 8.61
N SER A 482 -17.07 14.06 9.32
CA SER A 482 -15.64 13.84 9.05
C SER A 482 -15.23 12.40 9.39
N ILE A 483 -14.07 11.96 8.91
CA ILE A 483 -13.56 10.60 9.21
C ILE A 483 -13.47 10.36 10.72
N SER A 484 -12.93 11.32 11.48
CA SER A 484 -12.84 11.25 12.94
C SER A 484 -14.22 11.11 13.60
N ARG A 485 -15.26 11.77 13.04
CA ARG A 485 -16.63 11.61 13.53
C ARG A 485 -17.21 10.24 13.19
N LEU A 486 -16.96 9.71 11.98
CA LEU A 486 -17.37 8.36 11.61
C LEU A 486 -16.72 7.31 12.53
N GLN A 487 -15.43 7.46 12.85
CA GLN A 487 -14.74 6.60 13.83
C GLN A 487 -15.45 6.60 15.18
N LYS A 488 -15.78 7.78 15.72
CA LYS A 488 -16.54 7.88 16.98
C LYS A 488 -17.93 7.25 16.88
N MET A 489 -18.63 7.41 15.74
CA MET A 489 -19.96 6.82 15.52
C MET A 489 -19.92 5.30 15.46
N ILE A 490 -18.88 4.71 14.86
CA ILE A 490 -18.66 3.26 14.85
C ILE A 490 -18.37 2.75 16.27
N GLU A 491 -17.47 3.40 17.01
CA GLU A 491 -17.19 3.05 18.41
C GLU A 491 -18.44 3.15 19.29
N TRP A 492 -19.29 4.15 19.05
CA TRP A 492 -20.58 4.26 19.73
C TRP A 492 -21.51 3.10 19.39
N ALA A 493 -21.58 2.66 18.13
CA ALA A 493 -22.35 1.49 17.74
C ALA A 493 -21.85 0.22 18.46
N TRP A 494 -20.53 0.03 18.58
CA TRP A 494 -19.96 -1.05 19.39
C TRP A 494 -20.36 -0.97 20.86
N ALA A 495 -20.35 0.24 21.44
CA ALA A 495 -20.80 0.45 22.82
C ALA A 495 -22.31 0.14 23.02
N GLN A 496 -23.11 0.22 21.96
CA GLN A 496 -24.52 -0.21 21.98
C GLN A 496 -24.70 -1.73 21.80
N GLY A 497 -23.60 -2.48 21.66
CA GLY A 497 -23.59 -3.95 21.54
C GLY A 497 -23.75 -4.47 20.11
N PHE A 498 -23.50 -3.64 19.09
CA PHE A 498 -23.40 -4.12 17.71
C PHE A 498 -22.03 -4.75 17.47
N ASP A 499 -21.99 -5.90 16.80
CA ASP A 499 -20.78 -6.60 16.34
C ASP A 499 -19.57 -6.52 17.29
N THR A 500 -19.71 -7.10 18.49
CA THR A 500 -18.64 -7.13 19.48
C THR A 500 -17.40 -7.88 18.99
N GLN A 501 -17.56 -8.82 18.05
CA GLN A 501 -16.45 -9.55 17.43
C GLN A 501 -15.65 -8.66 16.48
N GLY A 502 -16.31 -7.89 15.60
CA GLY A 502 -15.64 -6.89 14.77
C GLY A 502 -14.94 -5.80 15.60
N ALA A 503 -15.57 -5.39 16.71
CA ALA A 503 -14.93 -4.48 17.66
C ALA A 503 -13.62 -5.07 18.23
N GLU A 504 -13.63 -6.33 18.67
CA GLU A 504 -12.45 -7.02 19.19
C GLU A 504 -11.35 -7.18 18.12
N GLN A 505 -11.73 -7.53 16.88
CA GLN A 505 -10.80 -7.63 15.74
C GLN A 505 -10.03 -6.33 15.49
N LEU A 506 -10.65 -5.18 15.75
CA LEU A 506 -10.06 -3.86 15.59
C LEU A 506 -9.49 -3.29 16.91
N GLY A 507 -9.44 -4.10 17.97
CA GLY A 507 -8.93 -3.71 19.28
C GLY A 507 -9.79 -2.67 20.02
N GLY A 508 -11.09 -2.61 19.69
CA GLY A 508 -12.09 -1.77 20.36
C GLY A 508 -11.92 -0.26 20.18
N LYS A 509 -11.08 0.17 19.22
CA LYS A 509 -10.74 1.58 19.02
C LYS A 509 -10.41 1.90 17.57
N LEU A 510 -11.09 2.87 17.00
CA LEU A 510 -10.85 3.47 15.69
C LEU A 510 -10.41 4.93 15.78
N VAL A 511 -10.88 5.69 16.77
CA VAL A 511 -10.64 7.13 16.86
C VAL A 511 -9.15 7.42 16.90
N ASN A 512 -8.74 8.33 16.01
CA ASN A 512 -7.36 8.77 15.85
C ASN A 512 -6.40 7.64 15.45
N THR A 513 -6.91 6.60 14.78
CA THR A 513 -6.14 5.53 14.16
C THR A 513 -6.27 5.58 12.64
N ARG A 514 -5.41 4.83 11.96
CA ARG A 514 -5.45 4.60 10.50
C ARG A 514 -6.00 3.22 10.13
N LYS A 515 -6.80 2.62 11.02
CA LYS A 515 -7.34 1.27 10.86
C LYS A 515 -8.30 1.20 9.68
N TRP A 516 -8.12 0.16 8.89
CA TRP A 516 -9.02 -0.15 7.80
C TRP A 516 -10.36 -0.62 8.37
N ILE A 517 -11.44 -0.19 7.74
CA ILE A 517 -12.80 -0.66 8.03
C ILE A 517 -13.35 -1.37 6.80
N GLY A 518 -14.32 -2.24 7.03
CA GLY A 518 -15.01 -2.98 5.98
C GLY A 518 -16.53 -2.81 6.02
N PRO A 519 -17.23 -3.68 5.28
CA PRO A 519 -18.68 -3.71 5.23
C PRO A 519 -19.36 -3.92 6.58
N THR A 520 -18.73 -4.63 7.51
CA THR A 520 -19.23 -4.88 8.87
C THR A 520 -19.41 -3.57 9.63
N GLU A 521 -18.38 -2.71 9.66
CA GLU A 521 -18.44 -1.40 10.32
C GLU A 521 -19.47 -0.46 9.68
N VAL A 522 -19.63 -0.54 8.35
CA VAL A 522 -20.64 0.22 7.61
C VAL A 522 -22.05 -0.23 8.01
N VAL A 523 -22.30 -1.54 8.05
CA VAL A 523 -23.62 -2.11 8.39
C VAL A 523 -23.98 -1.79 9.83
N ILE A 524 -23.05 -1.94 10.79
CA ILE A 524 -23.36 -1.64 12.19
C ILE A 524 -23.59 -0.16 12.43
N LEU A 525 -22.84 0.72 11.76
CA LEU A 525 -23.06 2.16 11.88
C LEU A 525 -24.46 2.48 11.40
N LEU A 526 -24.84 2.06 10.19
CA LEU A 526 -26.18 2.33 9.65
C LEU A 526 -27.29 1.69 10.49
N SER A 527 -27.09 0.45 10.94
CA SER A 527 -28.07 -0.27 11.78
C SER A 527 -28.25 0.40 13.14
N SER A 528 -27.18 0.93 13.74
CA SER A 528 -27.26 1.70 14.98
C SER A 528 -28.10 2.97 14.84
N LEU A 529 -28.24 3.49 13.61
CA LEU A 529 -29.11 4.62 13.25
C LEU A 529 -30.52 4.20 12.82
N ARG A 530 -30.90 2.92 12.99
CA ARG A 530 -32.16 2.33 12.48
C ARG A 530 -32.28 2.31 10.95
N ILE A 531 -31.15 2.33 10.23
CA ILE A 531 -31.13 2.20 8.77
C ILE A 531 -30.93 0.73 8.41
N LYS A 532 -31.93 0.12 7.79
CA LYS A 532 -31.94 -1.30 7.44
C LYS A 532 -31.01 -1.56 6.27
N CYS A 533 -30.03 -2.44 6.49
CA CYS A 533 -29.03 -2.80 5.48
C CYS A 533 -29.05 -4.30 5.18
N GLN A 534 -28.65 -4.66 3.97
CA GLN A 534 -28.31 -6.03 3.59
C GLN A 534 -26.81 -6.09 3.30
N LEU A 535 -26.16 -7.11 3.86
CA LEU A 535 -24.76 -7.45 3.58
C LEU A 535 -24.72 -8.72 2.72
N ILE A 536 -24.17 -8.60 1.52
CA ILE A 536 -24.07 -9.67 0.53
C ILE A 536 -22.61 -10.01 0.32
N ASP A 537 -22.27 -11.29 0.36
CA ASP A 537 -20.92 -11.81 0.20
C ASP A 537 -20.80 -12.72 -1.02
N PHE A 538 -20.17 -12.19 -2.06
CA PHE A 538 -19.73 -12.92 -3.24
C PHE A 538 -18.36 -13.53 -2.93
N TYR A 539 -18.37 -14.62 -2.15
CA TYR A 539 -17.18 -15.17 -1.50
C TYR A 539 -16.23 -15.93 -2.44
N THR A 540 -16.68 -16.24 -3.65
CA THR A 540 -15.89 -16.91 -4.69
C THR A 540 -16.32 -16.42 -6.07
N PRO A 541 -15.41 -16.41 -7.07
CA PRO A 541 -15.81 -16.18 -8.45
C PRO A 541 -16.86 -17.19 -8.90
N THR A 542 -17.83 -16.72 -9.69
CA THR A 542 -18.94 -17.52 -10.23
C THR A 542 -18.74 -17.87 -11.70
N ASN A 543 -17.60 -17.49 -12.29
CA ASN A 543 -17.19 -17.86 -13.63
C ASN A 543 -15.75 -18.41 -13.64
N SER A 544 -15.43 -19.27 -14.60
CA SER A 544 -14.13 -19.95 -14.71
C SER A 544 -12.96 -19.02 -15.03
N ASP A 545 -13.23 -17.83 -15.56
CA ASP A 545 -12.23 -16.79 -15.86
C ASP A 545 -11.84 -15.91 -14.65
N GLY A 546 -12.37 -16.25 -13.47
CA GLY A 546 -12.23 -15.48 -12.23
C GLY A 546 -13.21 -14.31 -12.11
N GLY A 547 -14.18 -14.19 -13.01
CA GLY A 547 -15.23 -13.17 -12.99
C GLY A 547 -16.38 -13.48 -12.02
N HIS A 548 -17.18 -12.45 -11.75
CA HIS A 548 -18.32 -12.49 -10.84
C HIS A 548 -19.66 -12.14 -11.54
N PRO A 549 -20.13 -12.90 -12.54
CA PRO A 549 -21.38 -12.60 -13.23
C PRO A 549 -22.60 -12.54 -12.31
N GLU A 550 -22.67 -13.36 -11.25
CA GLU A 550 -23.78 -13.30 -10.28
C GLU A 550 -23.81 -11.98 -9.51
N MET A 551 -22.65 -11.39 -9.19
CA MET A 551 -22.56 -10.06 -8.60
C MET A 551 -23.10 -8.98 -9.54
N PHE A 552 -22.70 -9.03 -10.82
CA PHE A 552 -23.19 -8.09 -11.83
C PHE A 552 -24.70 -8.19 -12.03
N ASN A 553 -25.23 -9.42 -12.06
CA ASN A 553 -26.66 -9.66 -12.17
C ASN A 553 -27.43 -9.21 -10.92
N TRP A 554 -26.90 -9.45 -9.72
CA TRP A 554 -27.50 -8.99 -8.47
C TRP A 554 -27.59 -7.46 -8.42
N VAL A 555 -26.51 -6.77 -8.79
CA VAL A 555 -26.48 -5.30 -8.86
C VAL A 555 -27.44 -4.78 -9.94
N LEU A 556 -27.53 -5.44 -11.08
CA LEU A 556 -28.52 -5.10 -12.11
C LEU A 556 -29.94 -5.19 -11.55
N GLN A 557 -30.29 -6.29 -10.90
CA GLN A 557 -31.60 -6.48 -10.28
C GLN A 557 -31.89 -5.43 -9.20
N TYR A 558 -30.88 -5.06 -8.39
CA TYR A 558 -31.03 -3.99 -7.39
C TYR A 558 -31.44 -2.66 -8.05
N PHE A 559 -30.74 -2.24 -9.11
CA PHE A 559 -31.02 -0.97 -9.77
C PHE A 559 -32.27 -0.98 -10.67
N GLN A 560 -32.72 -2.15 -11.11
CA GLN A 560 -33.96 -2.30 -11.89
C GLN A 560 -35.24 -2.21 -11.04
N ARG A 561 -35.17 -2.46 -9.73
CA ARG A 561 -36.34 -2.32 -8.84
C ARG A 561 -36.90 -0.89 -8.89
N CYS A 562 -38.22 -0.78 -8.95
CA CYS A 562 -38.92 0.49 -8.96
C CYS A 562 -39.07 1.01 -7.53
N ASP A 563 -38.11 1.81 -7.08
CA ASP A 563 -38.13 2.48 -5.77
C ASP A 563 -38.07 4.00 -6.00
N ASP A 564 -38.82 4.77 -5.21
CA ASP A 564 -38.83 6.25 -5.30
C ASP A 564 -37.45 6.86 -5.00
N PHE A 565 -36.71 6.23 -4.08
CA PHE A 565 -35.36 6.61 -3.71
C PHE A 565 -34.43 5.39 -3.74
N LYS A 566 -33.33 5.50 -4.48
CA LYS A 566 -32.37 4.43 -4.71
C LYS A 566 -30.97 4.83 -4.21
N PRO A 567 -30.53 4.34 -3.04
CA PRO A 567 -29.16 4.54 -2.55
C PRO A 567 -28.11 3.90 -3.48
N PRO A 568 -26.87 4.43 -3.52
CA PRO A 568 -25.74 3.69 -4.10
C PRO A 568 -25.38 2.48 -3.22
N LEU A 569 -24.51 1.61 -3.72
CA LEU A 569 -24.05 0.42 -3.00
C LEU A 569 -22.59 0.59 -2.57
N TYR A 570 -22.29 0.23 -1.33
CA TYR A 570 -20.90 0.10 -0.88
C TYR A 570 -20.35 -1.23 -1.39
N LEU A 571 -19.15 -1.23 -1.96
CA LEU A 571 -18.49 -2.40 -2.52
C LEU A 571 -17.10 -2.57 -1.91
N GLN A 572 -16.80 -3.74 -1.37
CA GLN A 572 -15.51 -4.11 -0.80
C GLN A 572 -14.87 -5.24 -1.59
N HIS A 573 -13.56 -5.18 -1.77
CA HIS A 573 -12.72 -6.37 -1.92
C HIS A 573 -11.53 -6.28 -0.98
N GLN A 574 -10.71 -7.32 -0.88
CA GLN A 574 -9.52 -7.28 -0.03
C GLN A 574 -8.64 -6.06 -0.40
N GLY A 575 -8.38 -5.21 0.59
CA GLY A 575 -7.51 -4.04 0.47
C GLY A 575 -8.12 -2.73 -0.02
N HIS A 576 -9.33 -2.72 -0.57
CA HIS A 576 -9.95 -1.47 -1.06
C HIS A 576 -11.47 -1.54 -1.16
N SER A 577 -12.12 -0.39 -1.01
CA SER A 577 -13.56 -0.23 -1.19
C SER A 577 -13.90 0.84 -2.22
N ARG A 578 -15.10 0.73 -2.81
CA ARG A 578 -15.64 1.62 -3.84
C ARG A 578 -17.15 1.78 -3.67
N THR A 579 -17.75 2.69 -4.44
CA THR A 579 -19.20 2.94 -4.41
C THR A 579 -19.81 2.67 -5.78
N ILE A 580 -20.72 1.68 -5.88
CA ILE A 580 -21.45 1.42 -7.12
C ILE A 580 -22.64 2.39 -7.20
N ILE A 581 -22.69 3.15 -8.28
CA ILE A 581 -23.70 4.20 -8.50
C ILE A 581 -24.72 3.82 -9.58
N GLY A 582 -24.50 2.71 -10.29
CA GLY A 582 -25.40 2.24 -11.32
C GLY A 582 -24.81 1.12 -12.18
N VAL A 583 -25.54 0.78 -13.23
CA VAL A 583 -25.21 -0.24 -14.22
C VAL A 583 -25.67 0.18 -15.61
N GLU A 584 -24.90 -0.23 -16.60
CA GLU A 584 -25.24 -0.18 -18.02
C GLU A 584 -25.45 -1.61 -18.50
N GLN A 585 -26.56 -1.84 -19.20
CA GLN A 585 -26.71 -3.03 -20.03
C GLN A 585 -26.42 -2.64 -21.47
N LEU A 586 -25.47 -3.35 -22.08
CA LEU A 586 -25.07 -3.14 -23.46
C LEU A 586 -25.97 -3.95 -24.42
N ARG A 587 -25.94 -3.60 -25.70
CA ARG A 587 -26.77 -4.27 -26.73
C ARG A 587 -26.43 -5.74 -26.97
N ASP A 588 -25.21 -6.16 -26.65
CA ASP A 588 -24.75 -7.55 -26.70
C ASP A 588 -25.18 -8.37 -25.46
N GLY A 589 -25.88 -7.73 -24.50
CA GLY A 589 -26.30 -8.33 -23.23
C GLY A 589 -25.27 -8.20 -22.11
N SER A 590 -24.06 -7.69 -22.40
CA SER A 590 -23.02 -7.49 -21.39
C SER A 590 -23.43 -6.44 -20.37
N ILE A 591 -23.07 -6.66 -19.10
CA ILE A 591 -23.33 -5.74 -17.99
C ILE A 591 -22.04 -5.01 -17.63
N THR A 592 -22.09 -3.68 -17.55
CA THR A 592 -21.00 -2.83 -17.05
C THR A 592 -21.46 -2.07 -15.82
N MET A 593 -20.72 -2.16 -14.72
CA MET A 593 -21.00 -1.36 -13.53
C MET A 593 -20.46 0.06 -13.67
N LEU A 594 -21.14 1.02 -13.05
CA LEU A 594 -20.68 2.38 -12.87
C LEU A 594 -20.25 2.55 -11.41
N VAL A 595 -18.95 2.71 -11.18
CA VAL A 595 -18.32 2.66 -9.87
C VAL A 595 -17.50 3.92 -9.63
N LEU A 596 -17.79 4.63 -8.54
CA LEU A 596 -16.95 5.70 -8.02
C LEU A 596 -15.84 5.13 -7.13
N ASP A 597 -14.62 5.62 -7.32
CA ASP A 597 -13.46 5.25 -6.51
C ASP A 597 -13.00 6.47 -5.71
N PRO A 598 -12.82 6.38 -4.38
CA PRO A 598 -12.28 7.48 -3.59
C PRO A 598 -10.82 7.84 -3.96
N SER A 599 -10.11 7.00 -4.73
CA SER A 599 -8.75 7.34 -5.21
C SER A 599 -8.74 8.37 -6.34
N HIS A 600 -9.87 8.62 -7.01
CA HIS A 600 -9.94 9.62 -8.07
C HIS A 600 -9.98 11.03 -7.47
N SER A 601 -9.10 11.93 -7.91
CA SER A 601 -9.03 13.28 -7.38
C SER A 601 -10.18 14.17 -7.89
N PRO A 602 -10.54 15.26 -7.19
CA PRO A 602 -11.56 16.20 -7.66
C PRO A 602 -11.30 16.72 -9.08
N PRO A 603 -10.05 17.06 -9.50
CA PRO A 603 -9.76 17.43 -10.89
C PRO A 603 -10.06 16.32 -11.91
N GLN A 604 -9.82 15.04 -11.57
CA GLN A 604 -10.16 13.92 -12.45
C GLN A 604 -11.68 13.77 -12.60
N MET A 605 -12.43 13.90 -11.51
CA MET A 605 -13.89 13.79 -11.52
C MET A 605 -14.57 15.02 -12.13
N ALA A 606 -13.94 16.21 -12.05
CA ALA A 606 -14.42 17.42 -12.70
C ALA A 606 -14.44 17.33 -14.23
N GLN A 607 -13.76 16.35 -14.86
CA GLN A 607 -13.83 16.09 -16.29
C GLN A 607 -15.26 15.78 -16.79
N PHE A 608 -16.16 15.31 -15.91
CA PHE A 608 -17.57 15.12 -16.24
C PHE A 608 -18.35 16.44 -16.40
N ASN A 609 -17.79 17.58 -15.98
CA ASN A 609 -18.40 18.90 -16.16
C ASN A 609 -18.24 19.44 -17.59
N ASN A 610 -17.27 18.92 -18.34
CA ASN A 610 -16.94 19.39 -19.68
C ASN A 610 -17.35 18.35 -20.71
N THR A 611 -18.23 18.74 -21.65
CA THR A 611 -18.76 17.85 -22.69
C THR A 611 -17.68 17.15 -23.52
N SER A 612 -16.57 17.83 -23.81
CA SER A 612 -15.46 17.28 -24.61
C SER A 612 -14.68 16.17 -23.89
N SER A 613 -14.48 16.27 -22.57
CA SER A 613 -13.74 15.29 -21.78
C SER A 613 -14.63 14.22 -21.14
N ALA A 614 -15.93 14.47 -20.98
CA ALA A 614 -16.84 13.60 -20.23
C ALA A 614 -16.93 12.18 -20.80
N LEU A 615 -16.88 12.02 -22.12
CA LEU A 615 -16.86 10.70 -22.76
C LEU A 615 -15.59 9.92 -22.39
N GLY A 616 -14.43 10.58 -22.39
CA GLY A 616 -13.16 10.00 -21.97
C GLY A 616 -13.13 9.68 -20.47
N ALA A 617 -13.77 10.51 -19.64
CA ALA A 617 -13.87 10.33 -18.20
C ALA A 617 -14.67 9.06 -17.81
N MET A 618 -15.54 8.55 -18.70
CA MET A 618 -16.28 7.29 -18.44
C MET A 618 -15.37 6.10 -18.12
N ARG A 619 -14.10 6.09 -18.55
CA ARG A 619 -13.12 5.04 -18.19
C ARG A 619 -12.83 4.96 -16.69
N LEU A 620 -13.00 6.07 -15.97
CA LEU A 620 -12.81 6.13 -14.53
C LEU A 620 -13.90 5.30 -13.83
N VAL A 621 -15.15 5.39 -14.32
CA VAL A 621 -16.32 4.82 -13.65
C VAL A 621 -16.78 3.47 -14.21
N ARG A 622 -16.58 3.19 -15.50
CA ARG A 622 -17.00 1.92 -16.11
C ARG A 622 -16.10 0.77 -15.63
N LYS A 623 -16.71 -0.27 -15.07
CA LYS A 623 -16.06 -1.53 -14.69
C LYS A 623 -16.82 -2.69 -15.32
N SER A 624 -16.17 -3.40 -16.23
CA SER A 624 -16.69 -4.64 -16.82
C SER A 624 -16.38 -5.83 -15.89
N ILE A 625 -17.03 -6.97 -16.14
CA ILE A 625 -16.75 -8.22 -15.43
C ILE A 625 -15.25 -8.58 -15.50
N ALA A 626 -14.64 -8.38 -16.67
CA ALA A 626 -13.20 -8.65 -16.87
C ALA A 626 -12.27 -7.78 -16.00
N ALA A 627 -12.71 -6.58 -15.59
CA ALA A 627 -11.95 -5.69 -14.72
C ALA A 627 -12.10 -6.00 -13.22
N MET A 628 -12.99 -6.93 -12.86
CA MET A 628 -13.36 -7.23 -11.47
C MET A 628 -13.10 -8.70 -11.11
N LYS A 629 -11.82 -9.00 -10.80
CA LYS A 629 -11.31 -10.37 -10.59
C LYS A 629 -10.78 -10.64 -9.18
N ALA A 630 -11.15 -9.84 -8.18
CA ALA A 630 -10.79 -10.18 -6.81
C ALA A 630 -11.46 -11.50 -6.40
N ARG A 631 -10.82 -12.25 -5.49
CA ARG A 631 -11.33 -13.56 -5.03
C ARG A 631 -12.70 -13.45 -4.37
N GLN A 632 -12.95 -12.35 -3.68
CA GLN A 632 -14.16 -12.10 -2.92
C GLN A 632 -14.56 -10.63 -3.06
N TYR A 633 -15.87 -10.40 -3.16
CA TYR A 633 -16.49 -9.09 -3.08
C TYR A 633 -17.62 -9.10 -2.06
N GLN A 634 -17.74 -8.02 -1.29
CA GLN A 634 -18.86 -7.83 -0.38
C GLN A 634 -19.58 -6.53 -0.73
N VAL A 635 -20.91 -6.55 -0.66
CA VAL A 635 -21.77 -5.41 -1.00
C VAL A 635 -22.68 -5.08 0.18
N VAL A 636 -22.74 -3.79 0.53
CA VAL A 636 -23.75 -3.27 1.47
C VAL A 636 -24.81 -2.49 0.69
N ALA A 637 -26.07 -2.86 0.89
CA ALA A 637 -27.22 -2.17 0.33
C ALA A 637 -28.14 -1.64 1.43
N VAL A 638 -28.50 -0.36 1.34
CA VAL A 638 -29.55 0.21 2.19
C VAL A 638 -30.91 -0.17 1.60
N THR A 639 -31.78 -0.74 2.43
CA THR A 639 -33.04 -1.38 1.99
C THR A 639 -34.29 -0.81 2.67
N GLY A 640 -34.14 0.04 3.68
CA GLY A 640 -35.28 0.63 4.37
C GLY A 640 -34.91 1.27 5.71
N ILE A 641 -35.94 1.63 6.47
CA ILE A 641 -35.83 2.12 7.85
C ILE A 641 -36.42 1.05 8.76
N MET A 642 -35.79 0.83 9.93
CA MET A 642 -36.33 -0.05 10.96
C MET A 642 -37.37 0.71 11.78
N GLU A 643 -38.60 0.20 11.79
CA GLU A 643 -39.72 0.85 12.48
C GLU A 643 -39.87 0.32 13.91
N THR A 644 -39.49 -0.93 14.15
CA THR A 644 -39.71 -1.62 15.42
C THR A 644 -38.42 -1.78 16.23
N ASP A 645 -38.56 -1.84 17.55
CA ASP A 645 -37.42 -2.15 18.43
C ASP A 645 -36.93 -3.58 18.24
N LEU A 646 -37.80 -4.50 17.80
CA LEU A 646 -37.42 -5.87 17.48
C LEU A 646 -36.41 -5.91 16.32
N GLU A 647 -36.72 -5.24 15.20
CA GLU A 647 -35.80 -5.15 14.07
C GLU A 647 -34.45 -4.52 14.48
N TYR A 648 -34.49 -3.49 15.33
CA TYR A 648 -33.28 -2.86 15.86
C TYR A 648 -32.45 -3.82 16.71
N HIS A 649 -33.06 -4.58 17.62
CA HIS A 649 -32.34 -5.56 18.43
C HIS A 649 -31.79 -6.72 17.59
N GLU A 650 -32.55 -7.22 16.62
CA GLU A 650 -32.08 -8.27 15.71
C GLU A 650 -30.89 -7.81 14.86
N SER A 651 -30.84 -6.53 14.50
CA SER A 651 -29.76 -5.95 13.69
C SER A 651 -28.41 -5.85 14.42
N LYS A 652 -28.37 -6.06 15.74
CA LYS A 652 -27.11 -6.13 16.50
C LYS A 652 -26.25 -7.33 16.13
N VAL A 653 -26.90 -8.39 15.62
CA VAL A 653 -26.23 -9.58 15.10
C VAL A 653 -26.15 -9.45 13.58
N LEU A 654 -24.93 -9.37 13.05
CA LEU A 654 -24.70 -9.28 11.62
C LEU A 654 -25.21 -10.53 10.90
N ARG A 655 -26.01 -10.33 9.86
CA ARG A 655 -26.49 -11.38 8.96
C ARG A 655 -25.89 -11.18 7.57
N LEU A 656 -25.27 -12.23 7.04
CA LEU A 656 -24.59 -12.25 5.76
C LEU A 656 -25.38 -13.11 4.76
N ILE A 657 -25.63 -12.58 3.56
CA ILE A 657 -26.19 -13.36 2.45
C ILE A 657 -25.03 -13.82 1.57
N ARG A 658 -24.75 -15.12 1.53
CA ARG A 658 -23.66 -15.67 0.70
C ARG A 658 -24.15 -15.99 -0.70
N VAL A 659 -23.30 -15.68 -1.69
CA VAL A 659 -23.52 -15.94 -3.11
C VAL A 659 -22.23 -16.55 -3.70
N PRO A 660 -22.30 -17.68 -4.43
CA PRO A 660 -23.50 -18.47 -4.73
C PRO A 660 -24.06 -19.13 -3.46
N GLN A 661 -25.37 -19.41 -3.44
CA GLN A 661 -25.96 -20.17 -2.34
C GLN A 661 -25.39 -21.59 -2.34
N ASP A 662 -24.99 -22.08 -1.17
CA ASP A 662 -24.54 -23.47 -1.01
C ASP A 662 -25.66 -24.40 -1.51
N ARG A 663 -25.35 -25.23 -2.51
CA ARG A 663 -26.32 -26.13 -3.17
C ARG A 663 -26.78 -27.27 -2.27
#